data_AF-A0A067CEP7-F1
#
_entry.id   AF-A0A067CEP7-F1
#
_cell.length_a   1.000
_cell.length_b   1.000
_cell.length_c   1.000
_cell.angle_alpha   90.00
_cell.angle_beta   90.00
_cell.angle_gamma   90.00
#
_symmetry.space_group_name_H-M   'P 1'
#
loop_
_entity.id
_entity.type
_entity.pdbx_description
1 polymer ?
#
loop_
_entity_poly.entity_id
_entity_poly.type
_entity_poly.pdbx_seq_one_letter_code
_entity_poly.pdbx_strand_id
1 'polypeptide(L)'
;MATETSDAFEGAGNNSMSGVFTPTPDCVAAEHLSGAPLQPNNVYWSMDGKLAVVVHDGIMISTFVNKDLCRYLLQPPFVSRTNIALSKRPANTRYPLPPPAFSEATPTAVEAPGTIMYRIMNSFEAVTSANPRELSMAKPDVDVFLQASWGPRGSAPNAACALLALTTANRILLHFPSSLNLNWECCAVLSDIVAAHMAKVMPRYGPLPDDPSILVPLPRAPKRRKAELSYAEQCDFMATTCFAWSSTSLLAICGRRLTTIWHFDLLRSGYLEKTPRVEVDTGVHGWPTSASWSSDGETLYVATASSHILSIVVADGSLRRVWTVPRPAPIVSIAVGANHVFAAFGGTLSAWSIAGENDQVPVVWPAHDGTISVLAVQARDNTLFSCAIDGAVKAWHPDGSPAVAPNLPTKGYPVYGLSISPNDAQISCTYIVPPAARPCRTTQADTTYSRVSGGLEHFATPLAKDAPTLAETLRTALAATPARLDSLFDVLALCYHDLVACTAKEAELRSLHADTTGVRPMYRPVADALASQYTRLDHSDAWAAPTLLQAAYQIWSTVPASQKECPAWVVPVILAHAAERHVLTASTAASLDPDTHVAALLMADYLWHLSTRNPDAAPVSFALKPNTRTALRQLYTAYGTVADIARLDTGAGELPVREACELCAGPVPLTASILEPVCAKGHAAERSFLSFRLVSTASVWKCTLCGSFANVETAPTFYSAHSGADPLHCTVCGSYCHLLAY
;
A
#
# COMPACT_ATOMS: atom_id res chain seq x y z
N MET A 1 13.42 -49.85 -30.83
CA MET A 1 14.42 -49.10 -30.03
C MET A 1 14.52 -47.68 -30.57
N ALA A 2 13.50 -46.89 -30.27
CA ALA A 2 13.46 -45.44 -30.33
C ALA A 2 12.50 -45.03 -29.20
N THR A 3 13.06 -44.43 -28.16
CA THR A 3 12.48 -43.93 -26.90
C THR A 3 13.50 -42.86 -26.48
N GLU A 4 13.19 -41.60 -26.21
CA GLU A 4 12.19 -41.05 -25.29
C GLU A 4 12.11 -39.52 -25.47
N THR A 5 11.08 -38.90 -24.89
CA THR A 5 10.78 -37.46 -24.75
C THR A 5 9.88 -36.81 -25.80
N SER A 6 8.66 -37.35 -25.93
CA SER A 6 7.46 -36.57 -26.23
C SER A 6 6.54 -36.67 -25.02
N ASP A 7 6.38 -35.59 -24.27
CA ASP A 7 5.22 -35.34 -23.40
C ASP A 7 5.23 -33.85 -23.01
N ALA A 8 4.89 -33.02 -23.99
CA ALA A 8 4.41 -31.68 -23.76
C ALA A 8 3.38 -31.38 -24.87
N PHE A 9 2.20 -30.92 -24.46
CA PHE A 9 1.10 -30.47 -25.31
C PHE A 9 0.37 -31.55 -26.13
N GLU A 10 -0.49 -32.32 -25.48
CA GLU A 10 -1.71 -32.85 -26.13
C GLU A 10 -2.81 -33.01 -25.08
N GLY A 11 -3.79 -32.10 -25.10
CA GLY A 11 -4.89 -32.14 -24.14
C GLY A 11 -5.69 -30.84 -24.00
N ALA A 12 -6.04 -30.17 -25.11
CA ALA A 12 -7.08 -29.16 -25.09
C ALA A 12 -7.87 -29.25 -26.40
N GLY A 13 -9.09 -29.79 -26.30
CA GLY A 13 -10.02 -29.87 -27.41
C GLY A 13 -10.36 -28.48 -27.95
N ASN A 14 -10.58 -28.45 -29.26
CA ASN A 14 -11.03 -27.29 -30.03
C ASN A 14 -12.13 -26.48 -29.32
N ASN A 15 -11.78 -25.33 -28.78
CA ASN A 15 -12.66 -24.17 -28.71
C ASN A 15 -11.84 -22.88 -28.82
N SER A 16 -12.13 -22.15 -29.88
CA SER A 16 -11.55 -20.86 -30.24
C SER A 16 -11.87 -19.77 -29.22
N MET A 17 -10.86 -19.15 -28.60
CA MET A 17 -10.79 -17.70 -28.28
C MET A 17 -9.34 -17.34 -27.94
N SER A 18 -8.84 -16.22 -28.50
CA SER A 18 -7.68 -15.37 -28.16
C SER A 18 -6.53 -15.89 -27.27
N GLY A 19 -5.30 -15.41 -27.46
CA GLY A 19 -4.18 -15.64 -26.52
C GLY A 19 -4.44 -15.06 -25.12
N VAL A 20 -5.21 -15.78 -24.31
CA VAL A 20 -5.61 -15.42 -22.94
C VAL A 20 -4.44 -15.73 -22.01
N PHE A 21 -4.08 -14.75 -21.18
CA PHE A 21 -3.20 -14.95 -20.02
C PHE A 21 -3.82 -16.02 -19.11
N THR A 22 -3.21 -17.21 -19.04
CA THR A 22 -3.66 -18.28 -18.16
C THR A 22 -3.03 -18.07 -16.78
N PRO A 23 -3.83 -17.88 -15.72
CA PRO A 23 -3.31 -17.70 -14.38
C PRO A 23 -2.52 -18.92 -13.91
N THR A 24 -1.46 -18.70 -13.14
CA THR A 24 -0.73 -19.75 -12.43
C THR A 24 -1.66 -20.53 -11.50
N PRO A 25 -1.50 -21.85 -11.34
CA PRO A 25 -2.20 -22.61 -10.31
C PRO A 25 -2.05 -21.96 -8.92
N ASP A 26 -3.08 -22.06 -8.08
CA ASP A 26 -3.15 -21.47 -6.74
C ASP A 26 -3.11 -19.92 -6.67
N CYS A 27 -3.16 -19.24 -7.83
CA CYS A 27 -3.38 -17.81 -7.91
C CYS A 27 -4.75 -17.44 -7.31
N VAL A 28 -4.76 -16.49 -6.38
CA VAL A 28 -5.98 -15.99 -5.71
C VAL A 28 -6.76 -15.07 -6.64
N ALA A 29 -6.06 -14.18 -7.35
CA ALA A 29 -6.66 -13.27 -8.31
C ALA A 29 -5.65 -12.89 -9.38
N ALA A 30 -6.11 -12.76 -10.61
CA ALA A 30 -5.30 -12.40 -11.76
C ALA A 30 -5.90 -11.21 -12.51
N GLU A 31 -5.03 -10.31 -12.95
CA GLU A 31 -5.38 -9.10 -13.66
C GLU A 31 -4.52 -8.97 -14.93
N HIS A 32 -5.16 -8.65 -16.06
CA HIS A 32 -4.42 -8.32 -17.28
C HIS A 32 -3.94 -6.88 -17.22
N LEU A 33 -2.64 -6.65 -17.45
CA LEU A 33 -2.04 -5.32 -17.48
C LEU A 33 -2.35 -4.62 -18.81
N SER A 34 -2.55 -3.31 -18.79
CA SER A 34 -2.79 -2.52 -20.01
C SER A 34 -1.58 -2.49 -20.95
N GLY A 35 -0.39 -2.76 -20.41
CA GLY A 35 0.86 -2.91 -21.12
C GLY A 35 1.86 -3.82 -20.40
N ALA A 36 2.94 -4.20 -21.08
CA ALA A 36 4.03 -4.93 -20.44
C ALA A 36 4.82 -4.01 -19.49
N PRO A 37 5.32 -4.55 -18.35
CA PRO A 37 6.32 -3.86 -17.56
C PRO A 37 7.62 -3.69 -18.36
N LEU A 38 8.24 -2.51 -18.26
CA LEU A 38 9.46 -2.16 -19.00
C LEU A 38 10.74 -2.43 -18.21
N GLN A 39 10.69 -2.29 -16.89
CA GLN A 39 11.82 -2.44 -15.99
C GLN A 39 11.48 -3.44 -14.88
N PRO A 40 12.48 -4.11 -14.30
CA PRO A 40 12.31 -4.84 -13.04
C PRO A 40 11.85 -3.90 -11.92
N ASN A 41 11.26 -4.47 -10.86
CA ASN A 41 10.76 -3.73 -9.70
C ASN A 41 9.72 -2.67 -10.12
N ASN A 42 8.56 -3.12 -10.59
CA ASN A 42 7.54 -2.25 -11.18
C ASN A 42 6.19 -2.30 -10.44
N VAL A 43 6.07 -3.10 -9.39
CA VAL A 43 4.83 -3.28 -8.63
C VAL A 43 5.06 -2.88 -7.18
N TYR A 44 4.14 -2.12 -6.61
CA TYR A 44 4.30 -1.53 -5.29
C TYR A 44 2.97 -1.48 -4.54
N TRP A 45 2.93 -2.08 -3.36
CA TRP A 45 1.84 -1.92 -2.40
C TRP A 45 2.01 -0.65 -1.57
N SER A 46 0.92 0.08 -1.40
CA SER A 46 0.81 1.20 -0.46
C SER A 46 0.29 0.72 0.89
N MET A 47 0.63 1.44 1.96
CA MET A 47 0.11 1.17 3.31
C MET A 47 -1.42 1.29 3.38
N ASP A 48 -2.04 2.07 2.48
CA ASP A 48 -3.49 2.25 2.41
C ASP A 48 -4.17 1.26 1.44
N GLY A 49 -3.49 0.18 1.05
CA GLY A 49 -4.08 -0.98 0.37
C GLY A 49 -4.33 -0.82 -1.14
N LYS A 50 -3.65 0.13 -1.78
CA LYS A 50 -3.62 0.29 -3.25
C LYS A 50 -2.35 -0.32 -3.82
N LEU A 51 -2.47 -0.88 -5.01
CA LEU A 51 -1.35 -1.46 -5.75
C LEU A 51 -1.07 -0.63 -7.00
N ALA A 52 0.15 -0.10 -7.11
CA ALA A 52 0.63 0.56 -8.32
C ALA A 52 1.49 -0.40 -9.14
N VAL A 53 1.27 -0.41 -10.46
CA VAL A 53 2.07 -1.16 -11.43
C VAL A 53 2.52 -0.23 -12.54
N VAL A 54 3.84 -0.08 -12.70
CA VAL A 54 4.46 0.71 -13.76
C VAL A 54 4.51 -0.13 -15.03
N VAL A 55 3.80 0.31 -16.06
CA VAL A 55 3.66 -0.37 -17.35
C VAL A 55 4.04 0.58 -18.49
N HIS A 56 4.25 0.05 -19.70
CA HIS A 56 4.73 0.85 -20.83
C HIS A 56 3.83 2.05 -21.21
N ASP A 57 2.56 2.03 -20.83
CA ASP A 57 1.51 2.97 -21.19
C ASP A 57 1.03 3.84 -20.02
N GLY A 58 1.62 3.70 -18.83
CA GLY A 58 1.22 4.46 -17.66
C GLY A 58 1.56 3.79 -16.33
N ILE A 59 0.91 4.26 -15.26
CA ILE A 59 0.91 3.58 -13.97
C ILE A 59 -0.52 3.12 -13.69
N MET A 60 -0.73 1.81 -13.72
CA MET A 60 -2.00 1.20 -13.34
C MET A 60 -2.09 1.16 -11.82
N ILE A 61 -3.21 1.61 -11.27
CA ILE A 61 -3.48 1.60 -9.83
C ILE A 61 -4.74 0.77 -9.60
N SER A 62 -4.54 -0.40 -8.98
CA SER A 62 -5.62 -1.29 -8.53
C SER A 62 -5.98 -0.97 -7.09
N THR A 63 -7.26 -0.75 -6.82
CA THR A 63 -7.80 -0.42 -5.48
C THR A 63 -8.96 -1.35 -5.16
N PHE A 64 -8.86 -2.08 -4.04
CA PHE A 64 -9.97 -2.86 -3.53
C PHE A 64 -11.00 -1.94 -2.86
N VAL A 65 -12.23 -1.90 -3.40
CA VAL A 65 -13.31 -1.05 -2.90
C VAL A 65 -14.34 -1.91 -2.18
N ASN A 66 -14.46 -1.74 -0.86
CA ASN A 66 -15.44 -2.41 0.00
C ASN A 66 -16.82 -1.68 0.04
N LYS A 67 -17.87 -2.40 0.43
CA LYS A 67 -19.28 -2.01 0.46
C LYS A 67 -19.62 -0.84 1.38
N ASP A 68 -19.00 -0.77 2.55
CA ASP A 68 -19.25 0.33 3.48
C ASP A 68 -18.61 1.66 3.04
N LEU A 69 -17.73 1.66 2.01
CA LEU A 69 -17.19 2.89 1.40
C LEU A 69 -18.19 3.63 0.52
N CYS A 70 -19.21 2.94 0.01
CA CYS A 70 -19.96 3.47 -1.11
C CYS A 70 -21.46 3.42 -0.83
N ARG A 71 -21.94 4.37 -0.01
CA ARG A 71 -23.38 4.69 0.06
C ARG A 71 -23.98 5.07 -1.29
N TYR A 72 -23.15 5.46 -2.26
CA TYR A 72 -23.57 6.02 -3.55
C TYR A 72 -23.21 5.16 -4.78
N LEU A 73 -22.55 3.99 -4.62
CA LEU A 73 -22.26 3.09 -5.75
C LEU A 73 -23.05 1.79 -5.61
N LEU A 74 -23.62 1.33 -6.72
CA LEU A 74 -24.71 0.34 -6.71
C LEU A 74 -24.28 -1.11 -6.41
N GLN A 75 -22.99 -1.50 -6.48
CA GLN A 75 -22.58 -2.92 -6.37
C GLN A 75 -21.17 -3.23 -5.79
N PRO A 76 -20.74 -2.68 -4.65
CA PRO A 76 -19.52 -3.15 -3.95
C PRO A 76 -19.74 -4.46 -3.14
N PRO A 77 -18.67 -5.22 -2.84
CA PRO A 77 -17.25 -4.92 -3.14
C PRO A 77 -16.84 -5.22 -4.58
N PHE A 78 -15.88 -4.46 -5.11
CA PHE A 78 -15.22 -4.71 -6.41
C PHE A 78 -13.79 -4.14 -6.43
N VAL A 79 -12.98 -4.58 -7.38
CA VAL A 79 -11.65 -4.02 -7.64
C VAL A 79 -11.77 -2.90 -8.67
N SER A 80 -11.40 -1.68 -8.29
CA SER A 80 -11.36 -0.52 -9.20
C SER A 80 -9.99 -0.39 -9.82
N ARG A 81 -9.95 -0.11 -11.12
CA ARG A 81 -8.72 0.18 -11.86
C ARG A 81 -8.71 1.62 -12.32
N THR A 82 -7.66 2.32 -11.95
CA THR A 82 -7.36 3.66 -12.45
C THR A 82 -5.99 3.65 -13.10
N ASN A 83 -5.75 4.56 -14.04
CA ASN A 83 -4.48 4.61 -14.74
C ASN A 83 -3.99 6.06 -14.80
N ILE A 84 -2.75 6.28 -14.38
CA ILE A 84 -2.03 7.51 -14.67
C ILE A 84 -1.49 7.37 -16.08
N ALA A 85 -2.27 7.86 -17.04
CA ALA A 85 -1.88 7.85 -18.44
C ALA A 85 -0.64 8.73 -18.65
N LEU A 86 0.21 8.32 -19.59
CA LEU A 86 1.31 9.18 -20.02
C LEU A 86 0.73 10.47 -20.64
N SER A 87 0.98 11.62 -20.03
CA SER A 87 0.54 12.91 -20.58
C SER A 87 1.46 13.34 -21.73
N LYS A 88 0.89 13.96 -22.77
CA LYS A 88 1.70 14.65 -23.78
C LYS A 88 2.57 15.70 -23.11
N ARG A 89 3.87 15.70 -23.41
CA ARG A 89 4.85 16.57 -22.76
C ARG A 89 4.46 18.05 -23.03
N PRO A 90 4.12 18.86 -22.01
CA PRO A 90 3.74 20.26 -22.24
C PRO A 90 4.84 21.04 -22.94
N ALA A 91 4.49 21.95 -23.86
CA ALA A 91 5.48 22.75 -24.61
C ALA A 91 6.40 23.59 -23.70
N ASN A 92 5.95 23.92 -22.48
CA ASN A 92 6.70 24.72 -21.50
C ASN A 92 7.41 23.86 -20.43
N THR A 93 7.62 22.56 -20.69
CA THR A 93 8.31 21.67 -19.72
C THR A 93 9.73 22.18 -19.49
N ARG A 94 10.08 22.46 -18.23
CA ARG A 94 11.43 22.87 -17.84
C ARG A 94 12.31 21.64 -17.70
N TYR A 95 13.45 21.59 -18.38
CA TYR A 95 14.43 20.52 -18.17
C TYR A 95 15.42 20.92 -17.07
N PRO A 96 15.93 19.96 -16.29
CA PRO A 96 17.03 20.21 -15.37
C PRO A 96 18.24 20.82 -16.10
N LEU A 97 18.53 20.34 -17.32
CA LEU A 97 19.49 20.93 -18.25
C LEU A 97 18.87 21.00 -19.65
N PRO A 98 18.78 22.18 -20.28
CA PRO A 98 18.27 22.30 -21.64
C PRO A 98 19.26 21.68 -22.65
N PRO A 99 18.76 20.96 -23.68
CA PRO A 99 19.63 20.43 -24.72
C PRO A 99 20.37 21.56 -25.46
N PRO A 100 21.68 21.39 -25.74
CA PRO A 100 22.45 22.40 -26.46
C PRO A 100 21.92 22.55 -27.89
N ALA A 101 21.92 23.79 -28.41
CA ALA A 101 21.56 24.05 -29.80
C ALA A 101 22.48 23.29 -30.74
N PHE A 102 21.92 22.62 -31.75
CA PHE A 102 22.72 21.96 -32.77
C PHE A 102 23.44 23.01 -33.62
N SER A 103 24.77 22.94 -33.65
CA SER A 103 25.60 23.76 -34.54
C SER A 103 26.34 22.83 -35.49
N GLU A 104 26.02 22.89 -36.77
CA GLU A 104 26.69 22.13 -37.84
C GLU A 104 28.22 22.40 -37.88
N ALA A 105 28.67 23.52 -37.31
CA ALA A 105 30.07 23.94 -37.32
C ALA A 105 30.98 23.15 -36.36
N THR A 106 30.43 22.45 -35.35
CA THR A 106 31.22 21.69 -34.36
C THR A 106 30.54 20.37 -33.96
N PRO A 107 30.50 19.35 -34.83
CA PRO A 107 29.83 18.07 -34.56
C PRO A 107 30.44 17.30 -33.38
N THR A 108 31.76 17.40 -33.22
CA THR A 108 32.57 16.61 -32.26
C THR A 108 32.45 17.07 -30.80
N ALA A 109 31.85 18.24 -30.53
CA ALA A 109 31.66 18.74 -29.17
C ALA A 109 30.57 17.96 -28.39
N VAL A 110 29.70 17.24 -29.11
CA VAL A 110 28.49 16.57 -28.59
C VAL A 110 28.66 15.04 -28.49
N GLU A 111 29.81 14.49 -28.92
CA GLU A 111 30.04 13.04 -29.07
C GLU A 111 30.50 12.30 -27.80
N ALA A 112 30.40 12.90 -26.61
CA ALA A 112 30.73 12.20 -25.37
C ALA A 112 29.64 11.17 -25.00
N PRO A 113 29.99 10.01 -24.41
CA PRO A 113 29.02 9.02 -23.90
C PRO A 113 27.98 9.68 -22.98
N GLY A 114 26.71 9.30 -23.09
CA GLY A 114 25.62 9.88 -22.28
C GLY A 114 24.98 11.16 -22.86
N THR A 115 25.75 12.01 -23.55
CA THR A 115 25.25 13.24 -24.22
C THR A 115 24.15 12.94 -25.23
N ILE A 116 24.38 11.92 -26.07
CA ILE A 116 23.46 11.50 -27.13
C ILE A 116 22.20 10.89 -26.52
N MET A 117 22.33 10.03 -25.51
CA MET A 117 21.17 9.41 -24.84
C MET A 117 20.31 10.45 -24.12
N TYR A 118 20.94 11.37 -23.37
CA TYR A 118 20.22 12.45 -22.70
C TYR A 118 19.55 13.40 -23.70
N ARG A 119 20.19 13.65 -24.84
CA ARG A 119 19.61 14.42 -25.94
C ARG A 119 18.43 13.67 -26.57
N ILE A 120 18.54 12.39 -26.88
CA ILE A 120 17.45 11.58 -27.46
C ILE A 120 16.24 11.54 -26.53
N MET A 121 16.45 11.42 -25.21
CA MET A 121 15.35 11.44 -24.23
C MET A 121 14.66 12.82 -24.12
N ASN A 122 15.37 13.91 -24.44
CA ASN A 122 14.91 15.28 -24.23
C ASN A 122 14.76 16.12 -25.52
N SER A 123 15.05 15.58 -26.70
CA SER A 123 14.97 16.30 -27.97
C SER A 123 13.56 16.26 -28.53
N PHE A 124 12.98 17.44 -28.78
CA PHE A 124 11.68 17.63 -29.42
C PHE A 124 11.67 17.34 -30.91
N GLU A 125 12.83 17.42 -31.56
CA GLU A 125 12.98 17.09 -32.96
C GLU A 125 13.26 15.61 -33.07
N ALA A 126 12.38 14.90 -33.78
CA ALA A 126 12.50 13.49 -34.10
C ALA A 126 13.80 13.20 -34.85
N VAL A 127 14.90 13.07 -34.12
CA VAL A 127 16.13 12.49 -34.67
C VAL A 127 15.91 10.99 -34.59
N THR A 128 15.50 10.43 -35.73
CA THR A 128 15.58 9.00 -36.03
C THR A 128 16.95 8.49 -35.57
N SER A 129 17.02 7.88 -34.38
CA SER A 129 18.25 7.18 -33.99
C SER A 129 18.45 6.06 -35.00
N ALA A 130 19.61 6.03 -35.65
CA ALA A 130 19.96 4.97 -36.60
C ALA A 130 20.06 3.59 -35.90
N ASN A 131 20.01 3.56 -34.56
CA ASN A 131 19.97 2.37 -33.73
C ASN A 131 18.52 2.06 -33.30
N PRO A 132 17.89 0.99 -33.82
CA PRO A 132 16.53 0.59 -33.46
C PRO A 132 16.39 0.16 -31.99
N ARG A 133 17.49 -0.21 -31.32
CA ARG A 133 17.48 -0.60 -29.90
C ARG A 133 17.32 0.60 -28.95
N GLU A 134 17.72 1.79 -29.39
CA GLU A 134 17.58 3.04 -28.61
C GLU A 134 16.18 3.67 -28.75
N LEU A 135 15.47 3.33 -29.83
CA LEU A 135 14.16 3.89 -30.19
C LEU A 135 13.00 3.31 -29.36
N SER A 136 13.19 2.17 -28.69
CA SER A 136 12.08 1.37 -28.14
C SER A 136 11.51 1.90 -26.82
N MET A 137 12.16 2.86 -26.16
CA MET A 137 11.73 3.38 -24.85
C MET A 137 11.13 4.79 -24.88
N ALA A 138 11.22 5.50 -26.00
CA ALA A 138 10.70 6.85 -26.14
C ALA A 138 9.69 6.88 -27.29
N LYS A 139 8.39 6.98 -26.96
CA LYS A 139 7.47 7.59 -27.92
C LYS A 139 7.91 9.06 -28.02
N PRO A 140 8.18 9.60 -29.22
CA PRO A 140 8.88 10.88 -29.38
C PRO A 140 8.21 12.06 -28.65
N ASP A 141 6.91 11.97 -28.37
CA ASP A 141 6.12 13.05 -27.77
C ASP A 141 5.73 12.82 -26.29
N VAL A 142 6.21 11.74 -25.65
CA VAL A 142 5.66 11.27 -24.37
C VAL A 142 6.74 10.77 -23.41
N ASP A 143 6.69 11.24 -22.17
CA ASP A 143 7.49 10.73 -21.06
C ASP A 143 6.98 9.37 -20.58
N VAL A 144 7.87 8.38 -20.52
CA VAL A 144 7.55 7.04 -20.00
C VAL A 144 7.98 6.96 -18.53
N PHE A 145 7.18 6.29 -17.70
CA PHE A 145 7.52 6.06 -16.30
C PHE A 145 8.56 4.94 -16.15
N LEU A 146 9.58 5.18 -15.33
CA LEU A 146 10.67 4.25 -15.04
C LEU A 146 10.50 3.56 -13.69
N GLN A 147 10.08 4.30 -12.67
CA GLN A 147 9.95 3.81 -11.30
C GLN A 147 8.79 4.55 -10.61
N ALA A 148 8.14 3.88 -9.66
CA ALA A 148 7.18 4.49 -8.74
C ALA A 148 7.54 4.15 -7.28
N SER A 149 7.08 4.96 -6.33
CA SER A 149 7.17 4.63 -4.89
C SER A 149 6.04 5.30 -4.14
N TRP A 150 5.47 4.58 -3.18
CA TRP A 150 4.44 5.09 -2.30
C TRP A 150 5.07 5.85 -1.13
N GLY A 151 4.49 7.01 -0.83
CA GLY A 151 4.77 7.71 0.41
C GLY A 151 4.09 7.05 1.62
N PRO A 152 4.55 7.40 2.83
CA PRO A 152 3.92 6.89 4.04
C PRO A 152 2.47 7.33 4.14
N ARG A 153 1.71 6.62 4.96
CA ARG A 153 0.33 6.99 5.23
C ARG A 153 0.26 8.42 5.78
N GLY A 154 -0.61 9.26 5.20
CA GLY A 154 -0.68 10.69 5.55
C GLY A 154 0.16 11.61 4.67
N SER A 155 0.94 11.06 3.75
CA SER A 155 1.65 11.86 2.73
C SER A 155 0.73 12.51 1.69
N ALA A 156 -0.52 12.07 1.60
CA ALA A 156 -1.57 12.67 0.78
C ALA A 156 -2.80 13.08 1.62
N PRO A 157 -3.69 13.93 1.09
CA PRO A 157 -4.95 14.27 1.74
C PRO A 157 -5.76 13.02 2.14
N ASN A 158 -6.60 13.13 3.18
CA ASN A 158 -7.43 12.02 3.67
C ASN A 158 -6.69 10.84 4.32
N ALA A 159 -5.45 11.08 4.79
CA ALA A 159 -4.56 10.06 5.34
C ALA A 159 -4.27 8.94 4.32
N ALA A 160 -4.28 9.29 3.03
CA ALA A 160 -3.91 8.41 1.94
C ALA A 160 -2.38 8.41 1.72
N CYS A 161 -1.91 7.49 0.91
CA CYS A 161 -0.54 7.45 0.41
C CYS A 161 -0.40 8.30 -0.87
N ALA A 162 0.61 9.16 -0.91
CA ALA A 162 1.03 9.85 -2.13
C ALA A 162 1.81 8.91 -3.05
N LEU A 163 1.70 9.10 -4.36
CA LEU A 163 2.49 8.35 -5.33
C LEU A 163 3.56 9.24 -5.95
N LEU A 164 4.81 8.82 -5.85
CA LEU A 164 5.93 9.45 -6.53
C LEU A 164 6.31 8.63 -7.76
N ALA A 165 6.53 9.29 -8.90
CA ALA A 165 6.90 8.65 -10.15
C ALA A 165 8.11 9.33 -10.80
N LEU A 166 9.06 8.53 -11.30
CA LEU A 166 10.20 9.00 -12.11
C LEU A 166 9.94 8.71 -13.58
N THR A 167 10.25 9.67 -14.44
CA THR A 167 10.13 9.54 -15.89
C THR A 167 11.49 9.44 -16.60
N THR A 168 11.48 9.02 -17.86
CA THR A 168 12.65 9.02 -18.75
C THR A 168 13.27 10.40 -18.95
N ALA A 169 12.50 11.49 -18.86
CA ALA A 169 13.03 12.86 -18.87
C ALA A 169 13.61 13.32 -17.52
N ASN A 170 13.87 12.40 -16.58
CA ASN A 170 14.40 12.70 -15.26
C ASN A 170 13.49 13.66 -14.46
N ARG A 171 12.17 13.51 -14.63
CA ARG A 171 11.16 14.28 -13.89
C ARG A 171 10.64 13.42 -12.75
N ILE A 172 10.54 14.04 -11.57
CA ILE A 172 10.00 13.43 -10.37
C ILE A 172 8.64 14.05 -10.13
N LEU A 173 7.58 13.29 -10.39
CA LEU A 173 6.18 13.74 -10.35
C LEU A 173 5.50 13.21 -9.10
N LEU A 174 4.82 14.09 -8.38
CA LEU A 174 4.04 13.76 -7.19
C LEU A 174 2.55 13.76 -7.54
N HIS A 175 1.89 12.64 -7.26
CA HIS A 175 0.46 12.45 -7.53
C HIS A 175 -0.32 12.22 -6.24
N PHE A 176 -1.50 12.84 -6.15
CA PHE A 176 -2.48 12.59 -5.09
C PHE A 176 -3.81 12.09 -5.68
N PRO A 177 -4.56 11.26 -4.96
CA PRO A 177 -5.92 10.94 -5.34
C PRO A 177 -6.83 12.16 -5.06
N SER A 178 -7.51 12.67 -6.08
CA SER A 178 -8.64 13.59 -5.89
C SER A 178 -9.75 12.88 -5.10
N SER A 179 -10.41 13.59 -4.18
CA SER A 179 -11.39 13.03 -3.23
C SER A 179 -12.40 12.09 -3.91
N LEU A 180 -12.43 10.83 -3.46
CA LEU A 180 -13.34 9.72 -3.85
C LEU A 180 -13.24 9.20 -5.29
N ASN A 181 -12.93 10.04 -6.29
CA ASN A 181 -12.98 9.66 -7.70
C ASN A 181 -11.76 8.88 -8.23
N LEU A 182 -10.81 8.51 -7.34
CA LEU A 182 -9.57 7.78 -7.67
C LEU A 182 -8.80 8.38 -8.87
N ASN A 183 -9.02 9.65 -9.19
CA ASN A 183 -8.28 10.34 -10.24
C ASN A 183 -6.96 10.86 -9.64
N TRP A 184 -5.84 10.51 -10.27
CA TRP A 184 -4.49 10.73 -9.75
C TRP A 184 -3.85 11.96 -10.39
N GLU A 185 -4.23 13.13 -9.90
CA GLU A 185 -3.73 14.40 -10.42
C GLU A 185 -2.26 14.61 -10.06
N CYS A 186 -1.48 15.14 -11.00
CA CYS A 186 -0.10 15.55 -10.75
C CYS A 186 -0.12 16.88 -9.99
N CYS A 187 0.27 16.85 -8.71
CA CYS A 187 0.18 18.00 -7.81
C CYS A 187 1.47 18.82 -7.78
N ALA A 188 2.62 18.17 -7.96
CA ALA A 188 3.91 18.86 -8.01
C ALA A 188 4.96 18.12 -8.83
N VAL A 189 5.98 18.87 -9.25
CA VAL A 189 7.17 18.34 -9.89
C VAL A 189 8.38 18.63 -9.01
N LEU A 190 8.81 17.63 -8.26
CA LEU A 190 9.87 17.77 -7.25
C LEU A 190 11.27 17.91 -7.89
N SER A 191 11.44 17.43 -9.13
CA SER A 191 12.72 17.51 -9.84
C SER A 191 13.22 18.93 -10.05
N ASP A 192 12.33 19.93 -10.09
CA ASP A 192 12.72 21.33 -10.25
C ASP A 192 13.48 21.85 -9.02
N ILE A 193 13.10 21.41 -7.82
CA ILE A 193 13.75 21.75 -6.55
C ILE A 193 15.12 21.07 -6.47
N VAL A 194 15.17 19.78 -6.81
CA VAL A 194 16.41 18.99 -6.84
C VAL A 194 17.40 19.59 -7.83
N ALA A 195 16.95 19.90 -9.04
CA ALA A 195 17.77 20.50 -10.09
C ALA A 195 18.35 21.85 -9.65
N ALA A 196 17.56 22.70 -9.02
CA ALA A 196 18.00 24.00 -8.51
C ALA A 196 19.06 23.87 -7.40
N HIS A 197 19.00 22.81 -6.60
CA HIS A 197 20.03 22.50 -5.60
C HIS A 197 21.29 21.93 -6.28
N MET A 198 21.15 20.92 -7.12
CA MET A 198 22.27 20.29 -7.85
C MET A 198 23.08 21.32 -8.64
N ALA A 199 22.44 22.25 -9.33
CA ALA A 199 23.12 23.32 -10.09
C ALA A 199 24.03 24.21 -9.21
N LYS A 200 23.70 24.40 -7.94
CA LYS A 200 24.51 25.19 -7.00
C LYS A 200 25.73 24.45 -6.48
N VAL A 201 25.64 23.12 -6.38
CA VAL A 201 26.67 22.28 -5.75
C VAL A 201 27.58 21.64 -6.80
N MET A 202 27.09 21.40 -8.01
CA MET A 202 27.84 20.83 -9.13
C MET A 202 29.24 21.42 -9.35
N PRO A 203 29.47 22.76 -9.25
CA PRO A 203 30.82 23.33 -9.40
C PRO A 203 31.85 22.90 -8.34
N ARG A 204 31.41 22.30 -7.22
CA ARG A 204 32.28 21.82 -6.13
C ARG A 204 32.92 20.47 -6.44
N TYR A 205 32.41 19.74 -7.43
CA TYR A 205 32.82 18.37 -7.73
C TYR A 205 33.63 18.29 -9.02
N GLY A 206 34.66 17.43 -8.99
CA GLY A 206 35.40 17.02 -10.16
C GLY A 206 34.68 15.93 -10.96
N PRO A 207 35.26 15.49 -12.10
CA PRO A 207 34.70 14.40 -12.90
C PRO A 207 34.61 13.08 -12.11
N LEU A 208 33.63 12.25 -12.46
CA LEU A 208 33.44 10.91 -11.91
C LEU A 208 34.58 9.96 -12.36
N PRO A 209 34.92 8.94 -11.55
CA PRO A 209 35.70 7.80 -12.04
C PRO A 209 34.97 7.09 -13.17
N ASP A 210 35.71 6.55 -14.14
CA ASP A 210 35.12 5.72 -15.20
C ASP A 210 34.45 4.48 -14.59
N ASP A 211 33.17 4.23 -14.92
CA ASP A 211 32.47 3.03 -14.47
C ASP A 211 32.85 1.82 -15.35
N PRO A 212 33.48 0.77 -14.80
CA PRO A 212 33.89 -0.41 -15.58
C PRO A 212 32.73 -1.30 -16.02
N SER A 213 31.51 -1.11 -15.48
CA SER A 213 30.38 -2.03 -15.65
C SER A 213 29.43 -1.68 -16.81
N ILE A 214 29.47 -0.44 -17.32
CA ILE A 214 28.67 0.04 -18.47
C ILE A 214 29.62 0.61 -19.52
N LEU A 215 30.32 -0.29 -20.23
CA LEU A 215 31.16 0.06 -21.36
C LEU A 215 30.31 0.22 -22.63
N VAL A 216 30.04 1.47 -23.02
CA VAL A 216 29.89 1.77 -24.47
C VAL A 216 31.28 2.22 -24.94
N PRO A 217 31.96 1.43 -25.79
CA PRO A 217 33.33 1.73 -26.18
C PRO A 217 33.34 2.93 -27.12
N LEU A 218 34.03 4.03 -26.77
CA LEU A 218 34.32 5.12 -27.70
C LEU A 218 35.74 5.71 -27.51
N PRO A 219 36.29 6.37 -28.54
CA PRO A 219 37.71 6.69 -28.65
C PRO A 219 38.15 7.80 -27.69
N ARG A 220 39.43 7.80 -27.35
CA ARG A 220 40.09 8.80 -26.49
C ARG A 220 39.88 10.23 -27.04
N ALA A 221 39.09 11.03 -26.33
CA ALA A 221 39.00 12.46 -26.56
C ALA A 221 40.33 13.17 -26.18
N PRO A 222 40.70 14.28 -26.84
CA PRO A 222 41.90 15.04 -26.51
C PRO A 222 41.82 15.68 -25.12
N LYS A 223 43.00 15.86 -24.48
CA LYS A 223 43.15 16.40 -23.12
C LYS A 223 42.46 17.77 -22.99
N ARG A 224 41.37 17.82 -22.22
CA ARG A 224 40.58 19.03 -21.91
C ARG A 224 41.28 19.95 -20.92
N ARG A 225 40.94 21.24 -20.97
CA ARG A 225 41.24 22.20 -19.90
C ARG A 225 40.47 21.77 -18.64
N LYS A 226 41.18 21.59 -17.52
CA LYS A 226 40.68 21.06 -16.24
C LYS A 226 39.54 21.85 -15.56
N ALA A 227 39.06 22.95 -16.13
CA ALA A 227 38.21 23.91 -15.41
C ALA A 227 36.70 23.85 -15.72
N GLU A 228 36.27 23.18 -16.79
CA GLU A 228 34.85 23.15 -17.19
C GLU A 228 34.36 21.70 -17.40
N LEU A 229 33.26 21.35 -16.72
CA LEU A 229 32.52 20.10 -16.93
C LEU A 229 31.82 20.13 -18.28
N SER A 230 31.92 19.05 -19.05
CA SER A 230 31.17 18.90 -20.29
C SER A 230 29.68 18.68 -20.05
N TYR A 231 28.88 18.96 -21.07
CA TYR A 231 27.43 18.76 -21.01
C TYR A 231 27.06 17.34 -20.57
N ALA A 232 27.81 16.31 -21.00
CA ALA A 232 27.63 14.93 -20.57
C ALA A 232 27.77 14.78 -19.04
N GLU A 233 28.87 15.30 -18.49
CA GLU A 233 29.17 15.24 -17.06
C GLU A 233 28.14 16.03 -16.24
N GLN A 234 27.63 17.14 -16.77
CA GLN A 234 26.54 17.90 -16.16
C GLN A 234 25.22 17.09 -16.17
N CYS A 235 24.89 16.45 -17.29
CA CYS A 235 23.72 15.58 -17.38
C CYS A 235 23.79 14.38 -16.43
N ASP A 236 24.97 13.75 -16.32
CA ASP A 236 25.21 12.66 -15.40
C ASP A 236 25.04 13.11 -13.95
N PHE A 237 25.54 14.31 -13.61
CA PHE A 237 25.37 14.88 -12.27
C PHE A 237 23.89 15.12 -11.92
N MET A 238 23.10 15.56 -12.90
CA MET A 238 21.67 15.87 -12.70
C MET A 238 20.76 14.62 -12.78
N ALA A 239 21.26 13.50 -13.31
CA ALA A 239 20.47 12.29 -13.53
C ALA A 239 20.12 11.59 -12.21
N THR A 240 18.82 11.38 -11.99
CA THR A 240 18.26 10.54 -10.93
C THR A 240 18.14 9.12 -11.46
N THR A 241 18.67 8.14 -10.71
CA THR A 241 18.63 6.73 -11.10
C THR A 241 17.54 5.97 -10.36
N CYS A 242 17.36 6.25 -9.07
CA CYS A 242 16.28 5.68 -8.27
C CYS A 242 15.91 6.57 -7.08
N PHE A 243 14.78 6.27 -6.46
CA PHE A 243 14.34 6.92 -5.22
C PHE A 243 13.71 5.92 -4.25
N ALA A 244 13.71 6.27 -2.98
CA ALA A 244 13.09 5.51 -1.90
C ALA A 244 12.43 6.45 -0.89
N TRP A 245 11.23 6.11 -0.42
CA TRP A 245 10.47 6.90 0.55
C TRP A 245 10.38 6.16 1.88
N SER A 246 10.74 6.82 2.99
CA SER A 246 10.68 6.23 4.33
C SER A 246 9.28 6.33 4.96
N SER A 247 9.03 5.48 5.96
CA SER A 247 7.88 5.58 6.86
C SER A 247 7.82 6.91 7.62
N THR A 248 8.98 7.54 7.85
CA THR A 248 9.15 8.81 8.57
C THR A 248 9.06 10.07 7.68
N SER A 249 8.51 9.94 6.47
CA SER A 249 8.35 11.03 5.50
C SER A 249 9.66 11.63 4.97
N LEU A 250 10.74 10.85 4.96
CA LEU A 250 12.00 11.20 4.31
C LEU A 250 12.05 10.62 2.89
N LEU A 251 12.44 11.45 1.94
CA LEU A 251 12.59 11.08 0.53
C LEU A 251 14.06 11.04 0.15
N ALA A 252 14.57 9.87 -0.17
CA ALA A 252 15.90 9.69 -0.74
C ALA A 252 15.81 9.73 -2.27
N ILE A 253 16.55 10.66 -2.88
CA ILE A 253 16.70 10.80 -4.32
C ILE A 253 18.14 10.47 -4.66
N CYS A 254 18.35 9.32 -5.29
CA CYS A 254 19.66 8.81 -5.62
C CYS A 254 19.98 9.15 -7.07
N GLY A 255 20.96 10.03 -7.27
CA GLY A 255 21.52 10.34 -8.59
C GLY A 255 22.79 9.56 -8.86
N ARG A 256 23.31 9.65 -10.11
CA ARG A 256 24.56 8.97 -10.48
C ARG A 256 25.76 9.42 -9.63
N ARG A 257 25.79 10.69 -9.23
CA ARG A 257 26.83 11.25 -8.37
C ARG A 257 26.40 11.39 -6.92
N LEU A 258 25.32 12.13 -6.68
CA LEU A 258 24.88 12.49 -5.34
C LEU A 258 23.62 11.76 -4.95
N THR A 259 23.57 11.29 -3.72
CA THR A 259 22.33 10.90 -3.06
C THR A 259 21.91 12.02 -2.12
N THR A 260 20.67 12.49 -2.26
CA THR A 260 20.11 13.59 -1.46
C THR A 260 18.89 13.12 -0.69
N ILE A 261 18.79 13.49 0.58
CA ILE A 261 17.67 13.14 1.46
C ILE A 261 16.90 14.41 1.80
N TRP A 262 15.60 14.38 1.56
CA TRP A 262 14.69 15.51 1.72
C TRP A 262 13.60 15.17 2.73
N HIS A 263 13.17 16.15 3.52
CA HIS A 263 11.97 16.00 4.35
C HIS A 263 10.74 16.37 3.53
N PHE A 264 9.79 15.45 3.40
CA PHE A 264 8.50 15.70 2.79
C PHE A 264 7.50 16.21 3.82
N ASP A 265 6.80 17.29 3.51
CA ASP A 265 5.75 17.85 4.36
C ASP A 265 4.55 18.27 3.49
N LEU A 266 3.40 17.64 3.74
CA LEU A 266 2.16 17.90 3.00
C LEU A 266 1.65 19.35 3.18
N LEU A 267 1.91 19.97 4.34
CA LEU A 267 1.43 21.32 4.66
C LEU A 267 2.33 22.42 4.09
N ARG A 268 3.51 22.06 3.59
CA ARG A 268 4.50 23.00 3.09
C ARG A 268 4.26 23.37 1.64
N SER A 269 4.44 24.66 1.31
CA SER A 269 4.43 25.14 -0.07
C SER A 269 5.56 24.48 -0.88
N GLY A 270 5.20 23.64 -1.87
CA GLY A 270 6.17 22.92 -2.70
C GLY A 270 6.65 21.58 -2.13
N TYR A 271 6.11 21.13 -0.99
CA TYR A 271 6.27 19.80 -0.37
C TYR A 271 7.68 19.43 0.14
N LEU A 272 8.75 19.98 -0.43
CA LEU A 272 10.14 19.79 -0.01
C LEU A 272 10.76 21.09 0.49
N GLU A 273 11.86 20.96 1.23
CA GLU A 273 12.74 22.09 1.55
C GLU A 273 13.49 22.59 0.31
N LYS A 274 14.05 23.80 0.39
CA LYS A 274 14.88 24.36 -0.69
C LYS A 274 16.27 23.72 -0.76
N THR A 275 16.67 23.04 0.31
CA THR A 275 17.95 22.35 0.46
C THR A 275 17.69 20.97 1.06
N PRO A 276 18.46 19.95 0.68
CA PRO A 276 18.32 18.63 1.28
C PRO A 276 18.78 18.67 2.74
N ARG A 277 18.22 17.77 3.54
CA ARG A 277 18.68 17.53 4.92
C ARG A 277 20.07 16.91 4.93
N VAL A 278 20.32 16.01 3.98
CA VAL A 278 21.59 15.29 3.82
C VAL A 278 21.96 15.23 2.35
N GLU A 279 23.25 15.44 2.07
CA GLU A 279 23.86 15.25 0.75
C GLU A 279 25.09 14.35 0.92
N VAL A 280 25.12 13.23 0.18
CA VAL A 280 26.23 12.26 0.23
C VAL A 280 26.75 12.01 -1.17
N ASP A 281 28.08 12.03 -1.31
CA ASP A 281 28.76 11.67 -2.54
C ASP A 281 28.83 10.14 -2.68
N THR A 282 27.80 9.56 -3.29
CA THR A 282 27.68 8.11 -3.46
C THR A 282 28.36 7.61 -4.75
N GLY A 283 28.52 8.48 -5.75
CA GLY A 283 29.04 8.11 -7.06
C GLY A 283 30.49 7.64 -7.06
N VAL A 284 31.27 7.95 -6.01
CA VAL A 284 32.61 7.38 -5.82
C VAL A 284 32.59 5.86 -5.60
N HIS A 285 31.44 5.30 -5.24
CA HIS A 285 31.20 3.86 -5.06
C HIS A 285 30.38 3.26 -6.21
N GLY A 286 30.22 3.96 -7.34
CA GLY A 286 29.41 3.52 -8.47
C GLY A 286 27.98 4.07 -8.48
N TRP A 287 27.26 3.81 -9.57
CA TRP A 287 25.92 4.37 -9.76
C TRP A 287 24.89 3.67 -8.86
N PRO A 288 24.08 4.41 -8.10
CA PRO A 288 22.97 3.83 -7.35
C PRO A 288 21.98 3.11 -8.27
N THR A 289 21.69 1.85 -8.00
CA THR A 289 20.75 1.02 -8.76
C THR A 289 19.44 0.80 -8.00
N SER A 290 19.51 0.70 -6.68
CA SER A 290 18.36 0.44 -5.81
C SER A 290 18.62 1.03 -4.42
N ALA A 291 17.57 1.47 -3.74
CA ALA A 291 17.67 2.06 -2.42
C ALA A 291 16.51 1.56 -1.55
N SER A 292 16.78 1.33 -0.26
CA SER A 292 15.78 0.89 0.71
C SER A 292 16.10 1.42 2.11
N TRP A 293 15.06 1.71 2.87
CA TRP A 293 15.15 2.30 4.21
C TRP A 293 15.17 1.21 5.28
N SER A 294 15.84 1.49 6.40
CA SER A 294 15.61 0.76 7.64
C SER A 294 14.19 1.01 8.16
N SER A 295 13.66 0.09 8.97
CA SER A 295 12.30 0.18 9.52
C SER A 295 12.08 1.41 10.41
N ASP A 296 13.13 1.89 11.08
CA ASP A 296 13.15 3.11 11.89
C ASP A 296 13.30 4.40 11.06
N GLY A 297 13.67 4.30 9.77
CA GLY A 297 13.96 5.44 8.90
C GLY A 297 15.23 6.22 9.27
N GLU A 298 16.11 5.69 10.11
CA GLU A 298 17.36 6.34 10.53
C GLU A 298 18.52 6.08 9.58
N THR A 299 18.47 4.98 8.82
CA THR A 299 19.53 4.55 7.91
C THR A 299 18.97 4.28 6.51
N LEU A 300 19.63 4.81 5.49
CA LEU A 300 19.36 4.52 4.08
C LEU A 300 20.41 3.53 3.57
N TYR A 301 19.96 2.43 2.95
CA TYR A 301 20.83 1.49 2.27
C TYR A 301 20.75 1.70 0.76
N VAL A 302 21.89 1.91 0.12
CA VAL A 302 21.99 2.15 -1.33
C VAL A 302 22.85 1.08 -1.97
N ALA A 303 22.29 0.35 -2.92
CA ALA A 303 23.00 -0.59 -3.76
C ALA A 303 23.53 0.09 -5.01
N THR A 304 24.68 -0.36 -5.49
CA THR A 304 25.38 0.25 -6.64
C THR A 304 25.67 -0.75 -7.75
N ALA A 305 25.87 -0.23 -8.97
CA ALA A 305 26.30 -1.01 -10.13
C ALA A 305 27.72 -1.58 -9.96
N SER A 306 28.56 -0.97 -9.11
CA SER A 306 29.93 -1.40 -8.82
C SER A 306 30.03 -2.38 -7.63
N SER A 307 28.95 -3.10 -7.32
CA SER A 307 28.91 -4.16 -6.29
C SER A 307 29.04 -3.72 -4.84
N HIS A 308 28.85 -2.42 -4.57
CA HIS A 308 28.86 -1.87 -3.22
C HIS A 308 27.45 -1.67 -2.67
N ILE A 309 27.30 -1.90 -1.36
CA ILE A 309 26.12 -1.53 -0.57
C ILE A 309 26.56 -0.48 0.45
N LEU A 310 25.98 0.70 0.35
CA LEU A 310 26.28 1.85 1.20
C LEU A 310 25.24 1.92 2.32
N SER A 311 25.69 2.08 3.55
CA SER A 311 24.85 2.37 4.71
C SER A 311 25.05 3.83 5.09
N ILE A 312 24.04 4.66 4.82
CA ILE A 312 24.07 6.12 5.04
C ILE A 312 23.23 6.44 6.28
N VAL A 313 23.83 7.09 7.27
CA VAL A 313 23.13 7.56 8.47
C VAL A 313 22.48 8.90 8.18
N VAL A 314 21.17 9.03 8.43
CA VAL A 314 20.41 10.25 8.12
C VAL A 314 20.75 11.42 9.04
N ALA A 315 21.19 11.14 10.27
CA ALA A 315 21.44 12.19 11.26
C ALA A 315 22.53 13.17 10.81
N ASP A 316 23.59 12.66 10.19
CA ASP A 316 24.77 13.44 9.79
C ASP A 316 25.20 13.22 8.33
N GLY A 317 24.59 12.27 7.62
CA GLY A 317 24.98 11.90 6.26
C GLY A 317 26.26 11.08 6.18
N SER A 318 26.75 10.56 7.29
CA SER A 318 27.95 9.74 7.30
C SER A 318 27.69 8.36 6.68
N LEU A 319 28.70 7.85 5.97
CA LEU A 319 28.72 6.46 5.53
C LEU A 319 29.14 5.60 6.72
N ARG A 320 28.17 4.92 7.35
CA ARG A 320 28.42 4.00 8.46
C ARG A 320 29.23 2.80 8.00
N ARG A 321 28.87 2.24 6.85
CA ARG A 321 29.47 1.03 6.25
C ARG A 321 29.40 1.07 4.74
N VAL A 322 30.39 0.43 4.12
CA VAL A 322 30.43 0.15 2.68
C VAL A 322 30.73 -1.33 2.51
N TRP A 323 29.69 -2.13 2.32
CA TRP A 323 29.86 -3.55 2.05
C TRP A 323 30.13 -3.77 0.57
N THR A 324 30.90 -4.82 0.26
CA THR A 324 31.18 -5.21 -1.12
C THR A 324 30.75 -6.65 -1.30
N VAL A 325 29.93 -6.90 -2.32
CA VAL A 325 29.49 -8.25 -2.65
C VAL A 325 30.71 -9.09 -3.06
N PRO A 326 30.82 -10.37 -2.63
CA PRO A 326 32.03 -11.18 -2.88
C PRO A 326 32.38 -11.41 -4.35
N ARG A 327 31.41 -11.28 -5.26
CA ARG A 327 31.64 -11.34 -6.70
C ARG A 327 31.28 -10.01 -7.35
N PRO A 328 32.16 -9.46 -8.21
CA PRO A 328 31.89 -8.21 -8.92
C PRO A 328 30.75 -8.43 -9.92
N ALA A 329 29.58 -7.94 -9.58
CA ALA A 329 28.38 -7.89 -10.39
C ALA A 329 27.49 -6.71 -9.94
N PRO A 330 26.74 -6.09 -10.85
CA PRO A 330 25.81 -5.03 -10.48
C PRO A 330 24.72 -5.60 -9.57
N ILE A 331 24.40 -4.85 -8.51
CA ILE A 331 23.32 -5.21 -7.60
C ILE A 331 22.02 -4.69 -8.23
N VAL A 332 21.07 -5.58 -8.49
CA VAL A 332 19.81 -5.25 -9.19
C VAL A 332 18.74 -4.79 -8.21
N SER A 333 18.69 -5.41 -7.03
CA SER A 333 17.68 -5.13 -6.01
C SER A 333 18.29 -5.27 -4.62
N ILE A 334 17.87 -4.39 -3.71
CA ILE A 334 18.18 -4.46 -2.28
C ILE A 334 16.88 -4.54 -1.49
N ALA A 335 16.86 -5.32 -0.42
CA ALA A 335 15.76 -5.36 0.53
C ALA A 335 16.32 -5.38 1.96
N VAL A 336 15.68 -4.63 2.85
CA VAL A 336 16.12 -4.43 4.23
C VAL A 336 15.07 -5.03 5.15
N GLY A 337 15.48 -6.01 5.95
CA GLY A 337 14.67 -6.57 7.02
C GLY A 337 15.00 -5.96 8.37
N ALA A 338 14.45 -6.50 9.45
CA ALA A 338 14.67 -5.97 10.81
C ALA A 338 16.14 -6.03 11.23
N ASN A 339 16.84 -7.12 10.88
CA ASN A 339 18.21 -7.38 11.32
C ASN A 339 19.20 -7.65 10.18
N HIS A 340 18.72 -7.72 8.93
CA HIS A 340 19.55 -8.13 7.79
C HIS A 340 19.32 -7.24 6.57
N VAL A 341 20.36 -7.06 5.77
CA VAL A 341 20.30 -6.44 4.45
C VAL A 341 20.57 -7.50 3.39
N PHE A 342 19.66 -7.59 2.42
CA PHE A 342 19.72 -8.56 1.34
C PHE A 342 20.02 -7.85 0.02
N ALA A 343 20.96 -8.41 -0.76
CA ALA A 343 21.31 -7.88 -2.08
C ALA A 343 21.31 -8.99 -3.12
N ALA A 344 20.67 -8.71 -4.26
CA ALA A 344 20.60 -9.59 -5.42
C ALA A 344 21.57 -9.14 -6.52
N PHE A 345 22.35 -10.09 -7.04
CA PHE A 345 23.30 -9.86 -8.13
C PHE A 345 23.36 -11.11 -9.01
N GLY A 346 22.99 -10.98 -10.29
CA GLY A 346 22.79 -12.14 -11.18
C GLY A 346 21.74 -13.10 -10.62
N GLY A 347 22.03 -14.40 -10.56
CA GLY A 347 21.17 -15.44 -9.94
C GLY A 347 21.46 -15.72 -8.46
N THR A 348 22.23 -14.85 -7.79
CA THR A 348 22.76 -15.09 -6.44
C THR A 348 22.28 -14.04 -5.45
N LEU A 349 22.11 -14.45 -4.19
CA LEU A 349 21.74 -13.60 -3.08
C LEU A 349 22.89 -13.50 -2.08
N SER A 350 22.96 -12.36 -1.41
CA SER A 350 23.78 -12.17 -0.22
C SER A 350 22.95 -11.58 0.92
N ALA A 351 23.21 -12.03 2.14
CA ALA A 351 22.63 -11.51 3.37
C ALA A 351 23.73 -10.99 4.31
N TRP A 352 23.54 -9.77 4.81
CA TRP A 352 24.44 -9.08 5.71
C TRP A 352 23.73 -8.79 7.03
N SER A 353 24.34 -9.14 8.17
CA SER A 353 23.80 -8.77 9.47
C SER A 353 23.98 -7.26 9.72
N ILE A 354 22.90 -6.60 10.15
CA ILE A 354 22.94 -5.21 10.62
C ILE A 354 23.57 -5.14 12.01
N ALA A 355 23.29 -6.14 12.86
CA ALA A 355 23.75 -6.23 14.23
C ALA A 355 25.20 -6.77 14.32
N GLY A 356 26.06 -6.02 15.00
CA GLY A 356 27.47 -6.35 15.25
C GLY A 356 28.41 -5.22 14.85
N GLU A 357 29.43 -4.89 15.66
CA GLU A 357 30.42 -3.85 15.33
C GLU A 357 31.40 -4.25 14.22
N ASN A 358 31.57 -5.57 14.00
CA ASN A 358 32.45 -6.10 12.96
C ASN A 358 31.70 -6.41 11.66
N ASP A 359 32.35 -6.18 10.53
CA ASP A 359 31.89 -6.65 9.22
C ASP A 359 31.91 -8.19 9.19
N GLN A 360 30.79 -8.79 9.59
CA GLN A 360 30.61 -10.23 9.46
C GLN A 360 30.60 -10.62 7.99
N VAL A 361 31.20 -11.78 7.69
CA VAL A 361 31.20 -12.35 6.34
C VAL A 361 29.76 -12.57 5.91
N PRO A 362 29.35 -12.09 4.71
CA PRO A 362 27.99 -12.27 4.24
C PRO A 362 27.69 -13.74 3.99
N VAL A 363 26.44 -14.13 4.25
CA VAL A 363 25.93 -15.42 3.77
C VAL A 363 25.60 -15.25 2.29
N VAL A 364 26.15 -16.11 1.43
CA VAL A 364 25.96 -16.02 -0.03
C VAL A 364 25.54 -17.38 -0.58
N TRP A 365 24.48 -17.41 -1.37
CA TRP A 365 23.97 -18.66 -1.95
C TRP A 365 23.38 -18.45 -3.35
N PRO A 366 23.46 -19.46 -4.24
CA PRO A 366 22.76 -19.45 -5.52
C PRO A 366 21.26 -19.65 -5.27
N ALA A 367 20.44 -18.71 -5.74
CA ALA A 367 19.00 -18.72 -5.49
C ALA A 367 18.19 -19.11 -6.74
N HIS A 368 18.59 -18.61 -7.90
CA HIS A 368 17.89 -18.79 -9.17
C HIS A 368 18.85 -19.19 -10.28
N ASP A 369 18.32 -19.92 -11.27
CA ASP A 369 19.06 -20.27 -12.49
C ASP A 369 19.10 -19.07 -13.46
N GLY A 370 18.11 -18.19 -13.35
CA GLY A 370 18.02 -16.92 -14.06
C GLY A 370 18.54 -15.72 -13.25
N THR A 371 18.62 -14.56 -13.92
CA THR A 371 18.88 -13.29 -13.24
C THR A 371 17.69 -12.90 -12.37
N ILE A 372 17.97 -12.56 -11.11
CA ILE A 372 17.00 -12.10 -10.14
C ILE A 372 16.55 -10.69 -10.53
N SER A 373 15.22 -10.51 -10.56
CA SER A 373 14.59 -9.25 -10.94
C SER A 373 14.40 -8.36 -9.72
N VAL A 374 13.82 -8.90 -8.63
CA VAL A 374 13.39 -8.13 -7.45
C VAL A 374 13.49 -8.96 -6.18
N LEU A 375 13.74 -8.27 -5.06
CA LEU A 375 13.65 -8.82 -3.71
C LEU A 375 12.54 -8.12 -2.92
N ALA A 376 11.83 -8.88 -2.10
CA ALA A 376 10.89 -8.36 -1.11
C ALA A 376 11.07 -9.12 0.21
N VAL A 377 11.08 -8.39 1.33
CA VAL A 377 11.25 -8.98 2.67
C VAL A 377 9.95 -8.83 3.44
N GLN A 378 9.51 -9.93 4.04
CA GLN A 378 8.35 -9.95 4.91
C GLN A 378 8.67 -9.27 6.25
N ALA A 379 7.80 -8.38 6.72
CA ALA A 379 8.09 -7.56 7.89
C ALA A 379 8.16 -8.38 9.19
N ARG A 380 7.28 -9.38 9.36
CA ARG A 380 7.18 -10.17 10.60
C ARG A 380 8.24 -11.26 10.76
N ASP A 381 8.37 -12.13 9.76
CA ASP A 381 9.20 -13.34 9.88
C ASP A 381 10.60 -13.17 9.27
N ASN A 382 10.88 -12.00 8.70
CA ASN A 382 12.13 -11.71 7.99
C ASN A 382 12.43 -12.73 6.85
N THR A 383 11.38 -13.38 6.35
CA THR A 383 11.43 -14.25 5.17
C THR A 383 11.68 -13.40 3.94
N LEU A 384 12.70 -13.75 3.18
CA LEU A 384 13.05 -13.09 1.93
C LEU A 384 12.37 -13.80 0.76
N PHE A 385 11.64 -13.06 -0.06
CA PHE A 385 11.14 -13.51 -1.33
C PHE A 385 11.99 -12.96 -2.47
N SER A 386 12.33 -13.81 -3.43
CA SER A 386 13.05 -13.44 -4.64
C SER A 386 12.28 -13.90 -5.86
N CYS A 387 12.23 -13.06 -6.89
CA CYS A 387 11.70 -13.43 -8.20
C CYS A 387 12.76 -13.26 -9.29
N ALA A 388 12.68 -14.05 -10.35
CA ALA A 388 13.65 -14.02 -11.43
C ALA A 388 13.02 -14.23 -12.80
N ILE A 389 13.84 -14.01 -13.83
CA ILE A 389 13.47 -14.25 -15.24
C ILE A 389 13.21 -15.73 -15.55
N ASP A 390 13.58 -16.64 -14.66
CA ASP A 390 13.28 -18.08 -14.78
C ASP A 390 11.80 -18.42 -14.53
N GLY A 391 11.00 -17.42 -14.14
CA GLY A 391 9.58 -17.55 -13.89
C GLY A 391 9.25 -18.11 -12.51
N ALA A 392 10.26 -18.24 -11.63
CA ALA A 392 10.07 -18.72 -10.26
C ALA A 392 10.02 -17.56 -9.26
N VAL A 393 9.20 -17.73 -8.22
CA VAL A 393 9.26 -16.95 -6.98
C VAL A 393 9.64 -17.91 -5.87
N LYS A 394 10.74 -17.63 -5.17
CA LYS A 394 11.28 -18.48 -4.11
C LYS A 394 11.33 -17.72 -2.79
N ALA A 395 11.23 -18.46 -1.69
CA ALA A 395 11.31 -17.93 -0.33
C ALA A 395 12.56 -18.46 0.38
N TRP A 396 13.18 -17.62 1.20
CA TRP A 396 14.46 -17.90 1.86
C TRP A 396 14.45 -17.40 3.31
N HIS A 397 15.10 -18.15 4.18
CA HIS A 397 15.50 -17.66 5.48
C HIS A 397 16.80 -16.84 5.37
N PRO A 398 17.12 -15.99 6.37
CA PRO A 398 18.31 -15.14 6.33
C PRO A 398 19.64 -15.90 6.27
N ASP A 399 19.64 -17.18 6.67
CA ASP A 399 20.78 -18.10 6.61
C ASP A 399 20.99 -18.73 5.22
N GLY A 400 20.15 -18.37 4.24
CA GLY A 400 20.19 -18.90 2.88
C GLY A 400 19.49 -20.25 2.70
N SER A 401 18.90 -20.81 3.75
CA SER A 401 18.06 -22.02 3.63
C SER A 401 16.72 -21.68 2.97
N PRO A 402 16.17 -22.59 2.13
CA PRO A 402 14.89 -22.36 1.47
C PRO A 402 13.74 -22.39 2.49
N ALA A 403 12.84 -21.41 2.40
CA ALA A 403 11.60 -21.38 3.18
C ALA A 403 10.45 -22.02 2.40
N VAL A 404 9.47 -22.58 3.11
CA VAL A 404 8.35 -23.32 2.50
C VAL A 404 7.29 -22.35 1.95
N ALA A 405 7.17 -22.28 0.62
CA ALA A 405 6.14 -21.48 -0.06
C ALA A 405 5.57 -22.23 -1.30
N PRO A 406 4.76 -23.29 -1.09
CA PRO A 406 4.39 -24.24 -2.14
C PRO A 406 3.39 -23.69 -3.18
N ASN A 407 2.67 -22.62 -2.85
CA ASN A 407 1.65 -21.99 -3.69
C ASN A 407 2.21 -20.87 -4.58
N LEU A 408 3.53 -20.64 -4.54
CA LEU A 408 4.19 -19.66 -5.39
C LEU A 408 4.60 -20.28 -6.74
N PRO A 409 4.67 -19.47 -7.81
CA PRO A 409 5.09 -19.96 -9.12
C PRO A 409 6.50 -20.56 -9.07
N THR A 410 6.65 -21.77 -9.57
CA THR A 410 7.96 -22.47 -9.62
C THR A 410 8.63 -22.38 -10.98
N LYS A 411 7.83 -22.20 -12.04
CA LYS A 411 8.23 -22.01 -13.44
C LYS A 411 7.11 -21.26 -14.16
N GLY A 412 7.42 -20.63 -15.28
CA GLY A 412 6.40 -20.01 -16.12
C GLY A 412 6.95 -18.82 -16.91
N TYR A 413 6.13 -17.79 -17.04
CA TYR A 413 6.54 -16.54 -17.65
C TYR A 413 7.56 -15.79 -16.78
N PRO A 414 8.52 -15.05 -17.37
CA PRO A 414 9.47 -14.26 -16.61
C PRO A 414 8.79 -13.29 -15.63
N VAL A 415 9.21 -13.32 -14.36
CA VAL A 415 8.70 -12.42 -13.32
C VAL A 415 9.59 -11.18 -13.25
N TYR A 416 8.98 -10.01 -13.41
CA TYR A 416 9.69 -8.72 -13.42
C TYR A 416 9.43 -7.88 -12.17
N GLY A 417 8.37 -8.17 -11.44
CA GLY A 417 7.92 -7.37 -10.30
C GLY A 417 7.43 -8.27 -9.19
N LEU A 418 7.74 -7.89 -7.95
CA LEU A 418 7.35 -8.57 -6.73
C LEU A 418 7.08 -7.54 -5.65
N SER A 419 5.92 -7.61 -5.00
CA SER A 419 5.59 -6.76 -3.86
C SER A 419 4.73 -7.52 -2.85
N ILE A 420 5.00 -7.30 -1.57
CA ILE A 420 4.26 -7.89 -0.46
C ILE A 420 3.24 -6.86 0.04
N SER A 421 2.04 -7.32 0.37
CA SER A 421 0.99 -6.46 0.90
C SER A 421 1.34 -5.96 2.32
N PRO A 422 0.78 -4.84 2.79
CA PRO A 422 1.19 -4.20 4.04
C PRO A 422 1.10 -5.08 5.29
N ASN A 423 0.14 -6.01 5.34
CA ASN A 423 -0.01 -6.94 6.47
C ASN A 423 0.63 -8.31 6.25
N ASP A 424 1.48 -8.45 5.24
CA ASP A 424 2.09 -9.70 4.83
C ASP A 424 1.05 -10.80 4.50
N ALA A 425 -0.12 -10.42 3.96
CA ALA A 425 -1.20 -11.36 3.62
C ALA A 425 -1.15 -11.85 2.17
N GLN A 426 -0.68 -11.00 1.25
CA GLN A 426 -0.62 -11.32 -0.18
C GLN A 426 0.74 -10.96 -0.76
N ILE A 427 1.15 -11.72 -1.77
CA ILE A 427 2.28 -11.43 -2.65
C ILE A 427 1.71 -11.14 -4.04
N SER A 428 2.15 -10.05 -4.65
CA SER A 428 1.75 -9.68 -6.00
C SER A 428 2.94 -9.76 -6.95
N CYS A 429 2.74 -10.47 -8.05
CA CYS A 429 3.78 -10.76 -9.04
C CYS A 429 3.35 -10.23 -10.41
N THR A 430 4.26 -9.54 -11.10
CA THR A 430 4.02 -9.12 -12.48
C THR A 430 4.83 -9.95 -13.46
N TYR A 431 4.16 -10.41 -14.51
CA TYR A 431 4.73 -11.25 -15.54
C TYR A 431 4.82 -10.49 -16.86
N ILE A 432 5.84 -10.84 -17.63
CA ILE A 432 5.90 -10.50 -19.05
C ILE A 432 5.43 -11.73 -19.83
N VAL A 433 4.35 -11.57 -20.58
CA VAL A 433 3.86 -12.60 -21.51
C VAL A 433 4.53 -12.35 -22.86
N PRO A 434 5.52 -13.16 -23.26
CA PRO A 434 6.13 -13.03 -24.57
C PRO A 434 5.05 -13.27 -25.63
N PRO A 435 5.12 -12.53 -26.76
CA PRO A 435 4.15 -12.67 -27.81
C PRO A 435 4.13 -14.11 -28.31
N ALA A 436 2.93 -14.70 -28.43
CA ALA A 436 2.77 -16.03 -28.99
C ALA A 436 3.46 -16.07 -30.37
N ALA A 437 4.59 -16.78 -30.46
CA ALA A 437 5.29 -16.96 -31.72
C ALA A 437 4.33 -17.69 -32.66
N ARG A 438 3.74 -16.99 -33.64
CA ARG A 438 3.09 -17.67 -34.76
C ARG A 438 4.21 -18.24 -35.63
N PRO A 439 4.33 -19.57 -35.79
CA PRO A 439 5.20 -20.12 -36.81
C PRO A 439 4.38 -20.16 -38.11
N CYS A 440 4.32 -19.08 -38.89
CA CYS A 440 4.24 -19.17 -40.35
C CYS A 440 4.16 -17.84 -41.11
N ARG A 441 4.95 -17.83 -42.20
CA ARG A 441 4.80 -17.11 -43.48
C ARG A 441 5.35 -15.70 -43.61
N THR A 442 6.65 -15.64 -43.92
CA THR A 442 7.28 -14.88 -45.02
C THR A 442 6.49 -13.70 -45.61
N THR A 443 6.14 -12.72 -44.77
CA THR A 443 5.94 -11.34 -45.23
C THR A 443 6.62 -10.43 -44.20
N GLN A 444 7.66 -9.78 -44.68
CA GLN A 444 8.65 -9.04 -43.89
C GLN A 444 8.15 -7.62 -43.58
N ALA A 445 6.88 -7.48 -43.16
CA ALA A 445 6.26 -6.17 -42.91
C ALA A 445 5.28 -6.11 -41.72
N ASP A 446 5.08 -7.18 -40.95
CA ASP A 446 4.29 -7.16 -39.70
C ASP A 446 5.20 -7.17 -38.46
N THR A 447 6.26 -6.36 -38.45
CA THR A 447 7.06 -6.07 -37.24
C THR A 447 6.35 -5.12 -36.27
N THR A 448 5.16 -4.63 -36.63
CA THR A 448 4.32 -3.81 -35.76
C THR A 448 3.22 -4.66 -35.12
N TYR A 449 3.34 -4.89 -33.81
CA TYR A 449 2.30 -5.41 -32.90
C TYR A 449 2.12 -6.93 -32.82
N SER A 450 3.08 -7.62 -32.23
CA SER A 450 2.72 -8.52 -31.13
C SER A 450 3.00 -7.76 -29.83
N ARG A 451 1.98 -7.06 -29.31
CA ARG A 451 2.12 -6.33 -28.03
C ARG A 451 2.46 -7.38 -26.98
N VAL A 452 3.67 -7.33 -26.44
CA VAL A 452 4.04 -8.03 -25.21
C VAL A 452 2.97 -7.61 -24.19
N SER A 453 2.17 -8.57 -23.73
CA SER A 453 1.18 -8.30 -22.69
C SER A 453 1.81 -8.56 -21.32
N GLY A 454 1.22 -7.94 -20.30
CA GLY A 454 1.62 -8.16 -18.91
C GLY A 454 0.49 -8.84 -18.16
N GLY A 455 0.86 -9.69 -17.21
CA GLY A 455 -0.07 -10.24 -16.22
C GLY A 455 0.31 -9.77 -14.83
N LEU A 456 -0.68 -9.57 -13.97
CA LEU A 456 -0.51 -9.37 -12.54
C LEU A 456 -1.25 -10.50 -11.83
N GLU A 457 -0.58 -11.19 -10.92
CA GLU A 457 -1.20 -12.24 -10.11
C GLU A 457 -0.97 -11.98 -8.64
N HIS A 458 -1.94 -12.39 -7.84
CA HIS A 458 -1.92 -12.32 -6.39
C HIS A 458 -1.91 -13.73 -5.80
N PHE A 459 -1.03 -13.95 -4.84
CA PHE A 459 -0.90 -15.21 -4.11
C PHE A 459 -1.03 -14.94 -2.62
N ALA A 460 -1.65 -15.85 -1.88
CA ALA A 460 -1.60 -15.82 -0.43
C ALA A 460 -0.15 -16.05 0.04
N THR A 461 0.30 -15.31 1.05
CA THR A 461 1.58 -15.62 1.71
C THR A 461 1.46 -16.92 2.51
N PRO A 462 2.59 -17.54 2.91
CA PRO A 462 2.56 -18.65 3.87
C PRO A 462 1.82 -18.30 5.18
N LEU A 463 1.82 -17.03 5.59
CA LEU A 463 1.10 -16.53 6.78
C LEU A 463 -0.42 -16.36 6.57
N ALA A 464 -0.90 -16.44 5.33
CA ALA A 464 -2.30 -16.25 4.99
C ALA A 464 -2.88 -17.40 4.15
N LYS A 465 -2.16 -18.54 4.11
CA LYS A 465 -2.53 -19.70 3.28
C LYS A 465 -3.85 -20.35 3.74
N ASP A 466 -4.06 -20.40 5.05
CA ASP A 466 -5.21 -21.05 5.68
C ASP A 466 -5.81 -20.17 6.78
N ALA A 467 -7.10 -20.39 7.05
CA ALA A 467 -7.87 -19.57 7.98
C ALA A 467 -7.26 -19.48 9.40
N PRO A 468 -6.81 -20.59 10.03
CA PRO A 468 -6.17 -20.55 11.34
C PRO A 468 -4.90 -19.68 11.36
N THR A 469 -4.01 -19.87 10.38
CA THR A 469 -2.75 -19.11 10.28
C THR A 469 -3.02 -17.62 10.04
N LEU A 470 -3.98 -17.29 9.17
CA LEU A 470 -4.36 -15.90 8.92
C LEU A 470 -4.97 -15.24 10.18
N ALA A 471 -5.83 -15.94 10.90
CA ALA A 471 -6.44 -15.43 12.13
C ALA A 471 -5.37 -15.17 13.22
N GLU A 472 -4.40 -16.07 13.37
CA GLU A 472 -3.30 -15.91 14.32
C GLU A 472 -2.35 -14.78 13.93
N THR A 473 -2.07 -14.64 12.62
CA THR A 473 -1.27 -13.54 12.07
C THR A 473 -1.94 -12.19 12.32
N LEU A 474 -3.25 -12.09 12.11
CA LEU A 474 -4.02 -10.88 12.43
C LEU A 474 -4.06 -10.59 13.92
N ARG A 475 -4.21 -11.62 14.76
CA ARG A 475 -4.19 -11.48 16.22
C ARG A 475 -2.88 -10.89 16.71
N THR A 476 -1.75 -11.46 16.29
CA THR A 476 -0.42 -10.99 16.69
C THR A 476 -0.18 -9.56 16.21
N ALA A 477 -0.63 -9.23 15.00
CA ALA A 477 -0.56 -7.89 14.45
C ALA A 477 -1.37 -6.87 15.27
N LEU A 478 -2.62 -7.20 15.61
CA LEU A 478 -3.53 -6.34 16.36
C LEU A 478 -3.16 -6.21 17.86
N ALA A 479 -2.38 -7.15 18.38
CA ALA A 479 -1.92 -7.15 19.77
C ALA A 479 -0.60 -6.39 19.98
N ALA A 480 0.21 -6.17 18.92
CA ALA A 480 1.46 -5.44 19.03
C ALA A 480 1.18 -3.95 19.36
N THR A 481 1.95 -3.36 20.28
CA THR A 481 1.82 -1.93 20.65
C THR A 481 3.01 -1.14 20.09
N PRO A 482 2.82 0.02 19.41
CA PRO A 482 1.57 0.70 19.10
C PRO A 482 1.09 0.32 17.68
N ALA A 483 0.87 -0.96 17.38
CA ALA A 483 0.52 -1.39 16.03
C ALA A 483 -0.99 -1.20 15.80
N ARG A 484 -1.38 0.00 15.39
CA ARG A 484 -2.56 0.13 14.53
C ARG A 484 -2.24 -0.65 13.25
N LEU A 485 -3.15 -1.52 12.81
CA LEU A 485 -3.09 -1.98 11.42
C LEU A 485 -3.24 -0.73 10.55
N ASP A 486 -2.28 -0.47 9.68
CA ASP A 486 -2.40 0.66 8.77
C ASP A 486 -3.65 0.49 7.91
N SER A 487 -3.91 -0.71 7.41
CA SER A 487 -5.07 -1.04 6.58
C SER A 487 -5.47 -2.49 6.79
N LEU A 488 -6.71 -2.88 6.49
CA LEU A 488 -7.12 -4.29 6.35
C LEU A 488 -7.38 -4.69 4.89
N PHE A 489 -7.21 -3.79 3.93
CA PHE A 489 -7.69 -3.99 2.55
C PHE A 489 -7.10 -5.21 1.86
N ASP A 490 -5.85 -5.57 2.13
CA ASP A 490 -5.22 -6.76 1.58
C ASP A 490 -5.88 -8.04 2.11
N VAL A 491 -6.20 -8.12 3.40
CA VAL A 491 -6.94 -9.25 3.98
C VAL A 491 -8.37 -9.29 3.45
N LEU A 492 -9.04 -8.13 3.35
CA LEU A 492 -10.41 -8.05 2.82
C LEU A 492 -10.47 -8.50 1.35
N ALA A 493 -9.50 -8.08 0.54
CA ALA A 493 -9.37 -8.51 -0.85
C ALA A 493 -9.13 -10.02 -0.95
N LEU A 494 -8.23 -10.57 -0.12
CA LEU A 494 -7.95 -12.01 -0.07
C LEU A 494 -9.22 -12.81 0.25
N CYS A 495 -9.94 -12.41 1.30
CA CYS A 495 -11.20 -13.04 1.70
C CYS A 495 -12.28 -12.96 0.61
N TYR A 496 -12.36 -11.82 -0.10
CA TYR A 496 -13.29 -11.64 -1.20
C TYR A 496 -12.96 -12.54 -2.40
N HIS A 497 -11.69 -12.60 -2.81
CA HIS A 497 -11.26 -13.43 -3.92
C HIS A 497 -11.45 -14.93 -3.63
N ASP A 498 -11.14 -15.36 -2.42
CA ASP A 498 -11.40 -16.74 -1.97
C ASP A 498 -12.90 -17.07 -1.97
N LEU A 499 -13.77 -16.14 -1.56
CA LEU A 499 -15.21 -16.31 -1.65
C LEU A 499 -15.69 -16.47 -3.10
N VAL A 500 -15.17 -15.66 -4.03
CA VAL A 500 -15.52 -15.76 -5.46
C VAL A 500 -15.09 -17.13 -6.01
N ALA A 501 -13.89 -17.59 -5.68
CA ALA A 501 -13.39 -18.91 -6.07
C ALA A 501 -14.24 -20.05 -5.49
N CYS A 502 -14.58 -19.98 -4.19
CA CYS A 502 -15.47 -20.94 -3.54
C CYS A 502 -16.85 -20.97 -4.18
N THR A 503 -17.43 -19.81 -4.49
CA THR A 503 -18.75 -19.70 -5.12
C THR A 503 -18.76 -20.32 -6.52
N ALA A 504 -17.70 -20.10 -7.30
CA ALA A 504 -17.53 -20.72 -8.63
C ALA A 504 -17.41 -22.25 -8.52
N LYS A 505 -16.60 -22.73 -7.57
CA LYS A 505 -16.42 -24.16 -7.31
C LYS A 505 -17.72 -24.83 -6.82
N GLU A 506 -18.48 -24.18 -5.95
CA GLU A 506 -19.80 -24.66 -5.54
C GLU A 506 -20.75 -24.77 -6.73
N ALA A 507 -20.77 -23.78 -7.61
CA ALA A 507 -21.61 -23.80 -8.81
C ALA A 507 -21.24 -24.94 -9.76
N GLU A 508 -19.94 -25.18 -9.96
CA GLU A 508 -19.42 -26.30 -10.74
C GLU A 508 -19.83 -27.65 -10.11
N LEU A 509 -19.59 -27.85 -8.81
CA LEU A 509 -19.97 -29.08 -8.10
C LEU A 509 -21.48 -29.32 -8.13
N ARG A 510 -22.30 -28.27 -7.99
CA ARG A 510 -23.77 -28.36 -8.15
C ARG A 510 -24.15 -28.81 -9.55
N SER A 511 -23.50 -28.29 -10.59
CA SER A 511 -23.75 -28.72 -11.98
C SER A 511 -23.39 -30.20 -12.20
N LEU A 512 -22.38 -30.69 -11.47
CA LEU A 512 -21.92 -32.08 -11.48
C LEU A 512 -22.68 -32.99 -10.49
N HIS A 513 -23.69 -32.46 -9.77
CA HIS A 513 -24.40 -33.17 -8.69
C HIS A 513 -23.46 -33.76 -7.61
N ALA A 514 -22.33 -33.11 -7.37
CA ALA A 514 -21.33 -33.49 -6.38
C ALA A 514 -21.57 -32.81 -5.02
N ASP A 515 -20.95 -33.35 -3.97
CA ASP A 515 -21.02 -32.78 -2.62
C ASP A 515 -20.30 -31.42 -2.54
N THR A 516 -20.95 -30.44 -1.93
CA THR A 516 -20.47 -29.06 -1.75
C THR A 516 -20.04 -28.75 -0.31
N THR A 517 -20.26 -29.66 0.64
CA THR A 517 -20.05 -29.41 2.09
C THR A 517 -18.62 -29.02 2.47
N GLY A 518 -17.64 -29.44 1.66
CA GLY A 518 -16.21 -29.13 1.84
C GLY A 518 -15.75 -27.78 1.28
N VAL A 519 -16.60 -27.07 0.52
CA VAL A 519 -16.25 -25.74 -0.01
C VAL A 519 -16.72 -24.71 1.00
N ARG A 520 -15.78 -24.12 1.75
CA ARG A 520 -16.08 -23.07 2.73
C ARG A 520 -15.09 -21.94 2.56
N PRO A 521 -15.57 -20.69 2.40
CA PRO A 521 -14.69 -19.55 2.24
C PRO A 521 -13.98 -19.22 3.56
N MET A 522 -12.75 -18.74 3.45
CA MET A 522 -11.83 -18.45 4.54
C MET A 522 -12.31 -17.32 5.46
N TYR A 523 -13.08 -16.36 4.94
CA TYR A 523 -13.50 -15.18 5.71
C TYR A 523 -14.22 -15.55 7.02
N ARG A 524 -15.03 -16.61 7.00
CA ARG A 524 -15.85 -17.05 8.13
C ARG A 524 -15.02 -17.60 9.29
N PRO A 525 -14.21 -18.67 9.10
CA PRO A 525 -13.35 -19.18 10.17
C PRO A 525 -12.35 -18.14 10.69
N VAL A 526 -11.88 -17.22 9.84
CA VAL A 526 -11.01 -16.10 10.30
C VAL A 526 -11.76 -15.16 11.23
N ALA A 527 -12.93 -14.66 10.80
CA ALA A 527 -13.71 -13.72 11.62
C ALA A 527 -14.24 -14.35 12.91
N ASP A 528 -14.69 -15.61 12.85
CA ASP A 528 -15.13 -16.38 14.03
C ASP A 528 -13.99 -16.60 15.03
N ALA A 529 -12.76 -16.85 14.55
CA ALA A 529 -11.59 -17.00 15.40
C ALA A 529 -11.22 -15.70 16.12
N LEU A 530 -11.22 -14.57 15.41
CA LEU A 530 -10.98 -13.24 16.00
C LEU A 530 -12.05 -12.90 17.06
N ALA A 531 -13.32 -13.16 16.77
CA ALA A 531 -14.40 -12.96 17.73
C ALA A 531 -14.26 -13.88 18.95
N SER A 532 -13.91 -15.15 18.74
CA SER A 532 -13.68 -16.13 19.82
C SER A 532 -12.47 -15.81 20.70
N GLN A 533 -11.50 -15.04 20.20
CA GLN A 533 -10.37 -14.58 21.00
C GLN A 533 -10.75 -13.36 21.83
N TYR A 534 -11.53 -12.44 21.27
CA TYR A 534 -12.05 -11.30 22.02
C TYR A 534 -12.82 -11.75 23.26
N THR A 535 -13.65 -12.79 23.16
CA THR A 535 -14.44 -13.30 24.30
C THR A 535 -13.62 -13.87 25.45
N ARG A 536 -12.33 -14.13 25.23
CA ARG A 536 -11.38 -14.61 26.25
C ARG A 536 -10.64 -13.46 26.94
N LEU A 537 -10.80 -12.23 26.47
CA LEU A 537 -10.22 -11.06 27.13
C LEU A 537 -10.91 -10.82 28.48
N ASP A 538 -10.22 -10.11 29.36
CA ASP A 538 -10.81 -9.73 30.65
C ASP A 538 -11.84 -8.61 30.45
N HIS A 539 -13.07 -8.88 30.90
CA HIS A 539 -14.21 -7.98 30.87
C HIS A 539 -14.79 -7.72 32.27
N SER A 540 -14.02 -8.02 33.33
CA SER A 540 -14.47 -7.92 34.72
C SER A 540 -14.70 -6.48 35.15
N ASP A 541 -13.70 -5.61 34.94
CA ASP A 541 -13.72 -4.22 35.42
C ASP A 541 -14.22 -3.22 34.37
N ALA A 542 -13.86 -3.43 33.09
CA ALA A 542 -14.23 -2.58 31.96
C ALA A 542 -14.34 -3.40 30.67
N TRP A 543 -14.99 -2.87 29.64
CA TRP A 543 -14.96 -3.50 28.31
C TRP A 543 -13.54 -3.45 27.72
N ALA A 544 -12.95 -4.60 27.41
CA ALA A 544 -11.72 -4.69 26.63
C ALA A 544 -11.84 -3.96 25.27
N ALA A 545 -10.71 -3.48 24.74
CA ALA A 545 -10.67 -2.79 23.46
C ALA A 545 -11.20 -3.70 22.33
N PRO A 546 -12.19 -3.26 21.53
CA PRO A 546 -12.88 -4.12 20.57
C PRO A 546 -12.14 -4.23 19.23
N THR A 547 -10.81 -4.03 19.18
CA THR A 547 -10.02 -4.01 17.93
C THR A 547 -10.15 -5.32 17.14
N LEU A 548 -10.10 -6.47 17.82
CA LEU A 548 -10.32 -7.79 17.23
C LEU A 548 -11.74 -7.93 16.65
N LEU A 549 -12.75 -7.44 17.36
CA LEU A 549 -14.15 -7.48 16.88
C LEU A 549 -14.39 -6.53 15.71
N GLN A 550 -13.76 -5.37 15.72
CA GLN A 550 -13.86 -4.41 14.63
C GLN A 550 -13.25 -4.98 13.34
N ALA A 551 -12.11 -5.67 13.44
CA ALA A 551 -11.52 -6.39 12.32
C ALA A 551 -12.44 -7.52 11.80
N ALA A 552 -12.98 -8.35 12.71
CA ALA A 552 -13.93 -9.41 12.36
C ALA A 552 -15.20 -8.84 11.68
N TYR A 553 -15.75 -7.75 12.23
CA TYR A 553 -16.89 -7.04 11.67
C TYR A 553 -16.62 -6.55 10.25
N GLN A 554 -15.44 -5.97 9.99
CA GLN A 554 -15.07 -5.55 8.65
C GLN A 554 -15.03 -6.72 7.67
N ILE A 555 -14.41 -7.84 8.04
CA ILE A 555 -14.40 -9.06 7.22
C ILE A 555 -15.82 -9.50 6.87
N TRP A 556 -16.73 -9.61 7.86
CA TRP A 556 -18.13 -9.97 7.60
C TRP A 556 -18.88 -8.94 6.74
N SER A 557 -18.68 -7.65 6.98
CA SER A 557 -19.38 -6.57 6.28
C SER A 557 -19.04 -6.48 4.78
N THR A 558 -17.84 -6.94 4.42
CA THR A 558 -17.37 -6.94 3.02
C THR A 558 -18.09 -7.96 2.16
N VAL A 559 -18.60 -9.03 2.77
CA VAL A 559 -19.25 -10.12 2.07
C VAL A 559 -20.67 -9.69 1.62
N PRO A 560 -21.13 -10.10 0.41
CA PRO A 560 -22.47 -9.76 -0.08
C PRO A 560 -23.60 -10.07 0.90
N ALA A 561 -24.62 -9.21 0.93
CA ALA A 561 -25.68 -9.25 1.96
C ALA A 561 -26.56 -10.51 1.94
N SER A 562 -26.56 -11.27 0.84
CA SER A 562 -27.24 -12.58 0.77
C SER A 562 -26.65 -13.62 1.73
N GLN A 563 -25.46 -13.35 2.30
CA GLN A 563 -24.73 -14.21 3.24
C GLN A 563 -24.51 -13.51 4.60
N LYS A 564 -25.42 -12.63 5.04
CA LYS A 564 -25.30 -11.91 6.33
C LYS A 564 -25.25 -12.89 7.51
N GLU A 565 -24.03 -13.24 7.93
CA GLU A 565 -23.74 -14.18 9.02
C GLU A 565 -23.05 -13.54 10.23
N CYS A 566 -22.90 -12.20 10.26
CA CYS A 566 -22.35 -11.51 11.44
C CYS A 566 -23.22 -11.79 12.68
N PRO A 567 -22.65 -12.31 13.79
CA PRO A 567 -23.41 -12.52 15.02
C PRO A 567 -24.02 -11.21 15.54
N ALA A 568 -25.28 -11.25 15.96
CA ALA A 568 -26.05 -10.08 16.37
C ALA A 568 -25.46 -9.33 17.58
N TRP A 569 -24.61 -10.00 18.38
CA TRP A 569 -23.97 -9.43 19.57
C TRP A 569 -22.71 -8.58 19.26
N VAL A 570 -22.09 -8.75 18.08
CA VAL A 570 -20.80 -8.13 17.75
C VAL A 570 -20.88 -6.59 17.73
N VAL A 571 -21.83 -6.05 16.96
CA VAL A 571 -22.02 -4.60 16.87
C VAL A 571 -22.38 -4.00 18.24
N PRO A 572 -23.30 -4.59 19.02
CA PRO A 572 -23.57 -4.13 20.38
C PRO A 572 -22.36 -4.07 21.30
N VAL A 573 -21.45 -5.04 21.26
CA VAL A 573 -20.23 -5.01 22.09
C VAL A 573 -19.30 -3.86 21.67
N ILE A 574 -19.10 -3.66 20.37
CA ILE A 574 -18.26 -2.56 19.86
C ILE A 574 -18.81 -1.22 20.34
N LEU A 575 -20.13 -1.04 20.26
CA LEU A 575 -20.80 0.18 20.70
C LEU A 575 -20.82 0.33 22.23
N ALA A 576 -20.92 -0.76 22.99
CA ALA A 576 -20.90 -0.75 24.45
C ALA A 576 -19.56 -0.26 25.00
N HIS A 577 -18.43 -0.71 24.43
CA HIS A 577 -17.10 -0.21 24.79
C HIS A 577 -17.00 1.31 24.58
N ALA A 578 -17.42 1.80 23.40
CA ALA A 578 -17.40 3.23 23.10
C ALA A 578 -18.30 4.02 24.08
N ALA A 579 -19.54 3.56 24.28
CA ALA A 579 -20.50 4.19 25.18
C ALA A 579 -20.01 4.24 26.63
N GLU A 580 -19.39 3.17 27.15
CA GLU A 580 -18.86 3.13 28.51
C GLU A 580 -17.78 4.20 28.73
N ARG A 581 -16.81 4.29 27.81
CA ARG A 581 -15.73 5.27 27.89
C ARG A 581 -16.26 6.71 27.85
N HIS A 582 -17.24 6.97 26.99
CA HIS A 582 -17.89 8.27 26.91
C HIS A 582 -18.66 8.63 28.19
N VAL A 583 -19.43 7.68 28.74
CA VAL A 583 -20.18 7.88 29.98
C VAL A 583 -19.25 8.15 31.16
N LEU A 584 -18.16 7.39 31.30
CA LEU A 584 -17.15 7.62 32.36
C LEU A 584 -16.52 9.01 32.25
N THR A 585 -16.27 9.49 31.03
CA THR A 585 -15.69 10.82 30.83
C THR A 585 -16.73 11.92 31.09
N ALA A 586 -17.96 11.73 30.63
CA ALA A 586 -19.04 12.69 30.81
C ALA A 586 -19.45 12.84 32.29
N SER A 587 -19.35 11.77 33.09
CA SER A 587 -19.71 11.80 34.51
C SER A 587 -18.70 12.55 35.38
N THR A 588 -17.46 12.73 34.90
CA THR A 588 -16.40 13.47 35.60
C THR A 588 -16.25 14.91 35.12
N ALA A 589 -16.95 15.31 34.05
CA ALA A 589 -16.93 16.67 33.52
C ALA A 589 -17.69 17.64 34.43
N ALA A 590 -17.16 18.87 34.61
CA ALA A 590 -17.77 19.89 35.45
C ALA A 590 -19.13 20.39 34.92
N SER A 591 -19.29 20.49 33.60
CA SER A 591 -20.53 20.86 32.92
C SER A 591 -20.51 20.38 31.48
N LEU A 592 -21.63 19.86 30.98
CA LEU A 592 -21.81 19.42 29.60
C LEU A 592 -22.68 20.42 28.82
N ASP A 593 -22.33 20.71 27.58
CA ASP A 593 -23.20 21.49 26.69
C ASP A 593 -24.49 20.71 26.35
N PRO A 594 -25.54 21.40 25.86
CA PRO A 594 -26.84 20.77 25.62
C PRO A 594 -26.81 19.56 24.69
N ASP A 595 -26.03 19.61 23.62
CA ASP A 595 -25.99 18.50 22.67
C ASP A 595 -25.21 17.31 23.20
N THR A 596 -24.14 17.60 23.93
CA THR A 596 -23.28 16.64 24.61
C THR A 596 -24.00 15.90 25.73
N HIS A 597 -24.83 16.57 26.54
CA HIS A 597 -25.57 15.86 27.58
C HIS A 597 -26.61 14.90 27.00
N VAL A 598 -27.26 15.23 25.87
CA VAL A 598 -28.25 14.33 25.25
C VAL A 598 -27.54 13.08 24.72
N ALA A 599 -26.38 13.24 24.09
CA ALA A 599 -25.55 12.12 23.64
C ALA A 599 -25.11 11.22 24.82
N ALA A 600 -24.63 11.81 25.92
CA ALA A 600 -24.26 11.07 27.12
C ALA A 600 -25.43 10.27 27.71
N LEU A 601 -26.62 10.88 27.74
CA LEU A 601 -27.84 10.24 28.23
C LEU A 601 -28.32 9.11 27.30
N LEU A 602 -28.20 9.26 25.97
CA LEU A 602 -28.51 8.20 25.00
C LEU A 602 -27.55 7.01 25.15
N MET A 603 -26.26 7.25 25.36
CA MET A 603 -25.28 6.20 25.61
C MET A 603 -25.51 5.48 26.95
N ALA A 604 -25.86 6.23 28.00
CA ALA A 604 -26.25 5.68 29.29
C ALA A 604 -27.50 4.77 29.16
N ASP A 605 -28.52 5.24 28.44
CA ASP A 605 -29.74 4.47 28.17
C ASP A 605 -29.44 3.21 27.35
N TYR A 606 -28.53 3.29 26.37
CA TYR A 606 -28.12 2.15 25.57
C TYR A 606 -27.42 1.07 26.41
N LEU A 607 -26.46 1.45 27.26
CA LEU A 607 -25.78 0.53 28.17
C LEU A 607 -26.78 -0.14 29.12
N TRP A 608 -27.72 0.62 29.66
CA TRP A 608 -28.79 0.07 30.48
C TRP A 608 -29.68 -0.90 29.68
N HIS A 609 -30.07 -0.55 28.46
CA HIS A 609 -30.89 -1.39 27.59
C HIS A 609 -30.25 -2.75 27.29
N LEU A 610 -28.96 -2.74 26.96
CA LEU A 610 -28.21 -3.97 26.71
C LEU A 610 -28.10 -4.82 27.98
N SER A 611 -27.90 -4.20 29.15
CA SER A 611 -27.78 -4.92 30.42
C SER A 611 -29.06 -5.63 30.86
N THR A 612 -30.22 -5.14 30.44
CA THR A 612 -31.53 -5.70 30.81
C THR A 612 -32.04 -6.73 29.82
N ARG A 613 -31.72 -6.58 28.53
CA ARG A 613 -32.18 -7.51 27.49
C ARG A 613 -31.22 -8.63 27.16
N ASN A 614 -29.91 -8.41 27.34
CA ASN A 614 -28.80 -9.31 26.96
C ASN A 614 -29.02 -10.04 25.62
N PRO A 615 -28.40 -9.61 24.51
CA PRO A 615 -28.67 -10.23 23.20
C PRO A 615 -28.49 -11.76 23.23
N ASP A 616 -29.49 -12.47 22.71
CA ASP A 616 -29.50 -13.94 22.69
C ASP A 616 -28.21 -14.48 22.06
N ALA A 617 -27.64 -15.53 22.68
CA ALA A 617 -26.39 -16.19 22.28
C ALA A 617 -25.10 -15.34 22.37
N ALA A 618 -25.08 -14.24 23.14
CA ALA A 618 -23.86 -13.51 23.42
C ALA A 618 -22.91 -14.28 24.37
N PRO A 619 -21.62 -14.47 23.99
CA PRO A 619 -20.61 -15.13 24.82
C PRO A 619 -20.01 -14.22 25.91
N VAL A 620 -20.33 -12.92 25.91
CA VAL A 620 -19.82 -11.92 26.87
C VAL A 620 -20.98 -11.33 27.67
N SER A 621 -20.77 -11.07 28.96
CA SER A 621 -21.80 -10.49 29.83
C SER A 621 -21.96 -8.99 29.59
N PHE A 622 -23.19 -8.57 29.23
CA PHE A 622 -23.60 -7.16 29.12
C PHE A 622 -24.02 -6.53 30.45
N ALA A 623 -23.80 -7.20 31.58
CA ALA A 623 -24.10 -6.63 32.89
C ALA A 623 -23.30 -5.34 33.14
N LEU A 624 -23.97 -4.31 33.67
CA LEU A 624 -23.33 -3.05 34.03
C LEU A 624 -22.22 -3.28 35.07
N LYS A 625 -21.02 -2.82 34.75
CA LYS A 625 -19.86 -2.86 35.66
C LYS A 625 -20.04 -1.85 36.80
N PRO A 626 -19.41 -2.05 37.97
CA PRO A 626 -19.62 -1.17 39.14
C PRO A 626 -19.31 0.31 38.86
N ASN A 627 -18.19 0.58 38.17
CA ASN A 627 -17.77 1.94 37.80
C ASN A 627 -18.76 2.57 36.82
N THR A 628 -19.17 1.80 35.82
CA THR A 628 -20.13 2.22 34.78
C THR A 628 -21.49 2.51 35.39
N ARG A 629 -21.99 1.66 36.29
CA ARG A 629 -23.24 1.90 37.04
C ARG A 629 -23.16 3.20 37.87
N THR A 630 -22.03 3.46 38.51
CA THR A 630 -21.80 4.69 39.29
C THR A 630 -21.82 5.92 38.39
N ALA A 631 -21.15 5.87 37.24
CA ALA A 631 -21.15 6.94 36.25
C ALA A 631 -22.54 7.20 35.64
N LEU A 632 -23.31 6.14 35.35
CA LEU A 632 -24.71 6.26 34.93
C LEU A 632 -25.55 7.00 35.97
N ARG A 633 -25.40 6.64 37.25
CA ARG A 633 -26.13 7.30 38.35
C ARG A 633 -25.77 8.78 38.45
N GLN A 634 -24.49 9.14 38.33
CA GLN A 634 -24.03 10.52 38.34
C GLN A 634 -24.64 11.31 37.17
N LEU A 635 -24.62 10.76 35.96
CA LEU A 635 -25.21 11.40 34.77
C LEU A 635 -26.72 11.58 34.89
N TYR A 636 -27.45 10.56 35.33
CA TYR A 636 -28.90 10.68 35.53
C TYR A 636 -29.27 11.68 36.64
N THR A 637 -28.43 11.82 37.67
CA THR A 637 -28.64 12.81 38.73
C THR A 637 -28.39 14.23 38.22
N ALA A 638 -27.39 14.42 37.37
CA ALA A 638 -27.01 15.73 36.86
C ALA A 638 -27.91 16.23 35.70
N TYR A 639 -28.27 15.34 34.77
CA TYR A 639 -28.94 15.70 33.51
C TYR A 639 -30.18 14.85 33.19
N GLY A 640 -30.44 13.79 33.94
CA GLY A 640 -31.59 12.89 33.73
C GLY A 640 -32.82 13.29 34.55
N THR A 641 -33.76 12.35 34.66
CA THR A 641 -34.99 12.47 35.44
C THR A 641 -34.97 11.54 36.65
N VAL A 642 -35.85 11.81 37.63
CA VAL A 642 -36.04 10.91 38.79
C VAL A 642 -36.46 9.49 38.33
N ALA A 643 -37.19 9.39 37.23
CA ALA A 643 -37.56 8.11 36.61
C ALA A 643 -36.36 7.34 36.05
N ASP A 644 -35.31 8.03 35.58
CA ASP A 644 -34.08 7.40 35.09
C ASP A 644 -33.30 6.73 36.23
N ILE A 645 -33.22 7.40 37.38
CA ILE A 645 -32.58 6.84 38.59
C ILE A 645 -33.38 5.64 39.10
N ALA A 646 -34.71 5.78 39.18
CA ALA A 646 -35.58 4.69 39.59
C ALA A 646 -35.42 3.46 38.68
N ARG A 647 -35.37 3.67 37.35
CA ARG A 647 -35.14 2.62 36.35
C ARG A 647 -33.78 1.93 36.51
N LEU A 648 -32.74 2.69 36.83
CA LEU A 648 -31.40 2.13 37.10
C LEU A 648 -31.40 1.25 38.36
N ASP A 649 -32.11 1.68 39.41
CA ASP A 649 -32.16 0.99 40.70
C ASP A 649 -33.04 -0.27 40.67
N THR A 650 -34.18 -0.22 39.98
CA THR A 650 -35.11 -1.37 39.87
C THR A 650 -34.70 -2.39 38.81
N GLY A 651 -33.91 -1.97 37.81
CA GLY A 651 -33.62 -2.79 36.62
C GLY A 651 -34.85 -3.00 35.71
N ALA A 652 -35.93 -2.27 35.93
CA ALA A 652 -37.19 -2.41 35.19
C ALA A 652 -37.80 -1.05 34.83
N GLY A 653 -38.36 -0.94 33.63
CA GLY A 653 -39.03 0.27 33.15
C GLY A 653 -38.89 0.47 31.64
N GLU A 654 -39.55 1.50 31.12
CA GLU A 654 -39.44 1.91 29.71
C GLU A 654 -38.31 2.95 29.54
N LEU A 655 -37.67 2.92 28.37
CA LEU A 655 -36.66 3.92 28.02
C LEU A 655 -37.33 5.25 27.66
N PRO A 656 -36.78 6.39 28.11
CA PRO A 656 -37.29 7.69 27.73
C PRO A 656 -36.97 7.96 26.26
N VAL A 657 -37.88 8.65 25.59
CA VAL A 657 -37.60 9.18 24.25
C VAL A 657 -36.85 10.50 24.41
N ARG A 658 -35.59 10.52 24.00
CA ARG A 658 -34.74 11.73 24.07
C ARG A 658 -34.67 12.52 22.76
N GLU A 659 -35.13 11.94 21.66
CA GLU A 659 -35.03 12.55 20.33
C GLU A 659 -36.32 12.37 19.50
N ALA A 660 -36.54 13.28 18.56
CA ALA A 660 -37.68 13.29 17.66
C ALA A 660 -37.24 13.24 16.19
N CYS A 661 -38.07 12.61 15.36
CA CYS A 661 -37.86 12.50 13.94
C CYS A 661 -38.06 13.86 13.28
N GLU A 662 -37.10 14.30 12.48
CA GLU A 662 -37.20 15.61 11.82
C GLU A 662 -38.31 15.69 10.79
N LEU A 663 -38.57 14.59 10.08
CA LEU A 663 -39.58 14.55 9.02
C LEU A 663 -41.00 14.69 9.56
N CYS A 664 -41.27 14.23 10.79
CA CYS A 664 -42.65 14.12 11.28
C CYS A 664 -42.87 14.52 12.73
N ALA A 665 -41.82 15.04 13.39
CA ALA A 665 -41.74 15.36 14.82
C ALA A 665 -42.14 14.20 15.76
N GLY A 666 -42.25 12.97 15.24
CA GLY A 666 -42.64 11.80 16.00
C GLY A 666 -41.49 11.29 16.88
N PRO A 667 -41.80 10.64 18.02
CA PRO A 667 -40.77 10.10 18.91
C PRO A 667 -39.91 9.04 18.21
N VAL A 668 -38.61 9.04 18.50
CA VAL A 668 -37.67 8.01 18.04
C VAL A 668 -37.16 7.22 19.25
N PRO A 669 -37.74 6.04 19.52
CA PRO A 669 -37.33 5.23 20.67
C PRO A 669 -35.95 4.62 20.44
N LEU A 670 -35.18 4.48 21.52
CA LEU A 670 -33.92 3.76 21.49
C LEU A 670 -34.18 2.25 21.50
N THR A 671 -33.65 1.54 20.51
CA THR A 671 -33.78 0.08 20.35
C THR A 671 -32.40 -0.58 20.35
N ALA A 672 -32.37 -1.92 20.42
CA ALA A 672 -31.13 -2.69 20.30
C ALA A 672 -30.41 -2.45 18.96
N SER A 673 -31.17 -2.21 17.88
CA SER A 673 -30.66 -1.84 16.55
C SER A 673 -30.37 -0.34 16.45
N ILE A 674 -29.53 0.17 17.34
CA ILE A 674 -29.34 1.61 17.55
C ILE A 674 -28.89 2.41 16.32
N LEU A 675 -28.18 1.78 15.36
CA LEU A 675 -27.67 2.45 14.15
C LEU A 675 -28.72 2.60 13.04
N GLU A 676 -29.83 1.85 13.11
CA GLU A 676 -30.94 1.90 12.16
C GLU A 676 -32.24 2.30 12.88
N PRO A 677 -32.31 3.52 13.46
CA PRO A 677 -33.49 3.96 14.18
C PRO A 677 -34.68 4.18 13.24
N VAL A 678 -35.87 3.81 13.72
CA VAL A 678 -37.13 4.05 13.04
C VAL A 678 -38.03 4.87 13.97
N CYS A 679 -38.62 5.93 13.45
CA CYS A 679 -39.58 6.71 14.24
C CYS A 679 -40.90 5.97 14.40
N ALA A 680 -41.76 6.41 15.33
CA ALA A 680 -43.08 5.80 15.56
C ALA A 680 -44.00 5.77 14.33
N LYS A 681 -43.73 6.60 13.30
CA LYS A 681 -44.47 6.63 12.03
C LYS A 681 -43.78 5.85 10.88
N GLY A 682 -42.68 5.15 11.14
CA GLY A 682 -42.00 4.31 10.16
C GLY A 682 -40.92 4.99 9.32
N HIS A 683 -40.55 6.23 9.60
CA HIS A 683 -39.42 6.88 8.91
C HIS A 683 -38.10 6.29 9.40
N ALA A 684 -37.30 5.75 8.47
CA ALA A 684 -35.92 5.37 8.73
C ALA A 684 -35.09 6.63 8.92
N ALA A 685 -34.37 6.71 10.03
CA ALA A 685 -33.41 7.76 10.32
C ALA A 685 -32.02 7.14 10.50
N GLU A 686 -30.99 7.98 10.58
CA GLU A 686 -29.63 7.54 10.83
C GLU A 686 -29.12 8.10 12.16
N ARG A 687 -28.25 7.32 12.81
CA ARG A 687 -27.55 7.72 14.04
C ARG A 687 -26.05 7.75 13.86
N SER A 688 -25.42 8.75 14.46
CA SER A 688 -23.97 8.80 14.59
C SER A 688 -23.50 7.77 15.63
N PHE A 689 -22.53 6.91 15.31
CA PHE A 689 -22.01 5.95 16.28
C PHE A 689 -21.18 6.61 17.39
N LEU A 690 -20.59 7.79 17.14
CA LEU A 690 -19.77 8.51 18.12
C LEU A 690 -20.61 9.22 19.18
N SER A 691 -21.88 9.50 18.89
CA SER A 691 -22.71 10.34 19.75
C SER A 691 -24.12 9.81 19.99
N PHE A 692 -24.51 8.76 19.27
CA PHE A 692 -25.83 8.15 19.24
C PHE A 692 -26.99 9.09 18.88
N ARG A 693 -26.68 10.35 18.54
CA ARG A 693 -27.67 11.36 18.12
C ARG A 693 -28.20 11.05 16.74
N LEU A 694 -29.49 11.36 16.55
CA LEU A 694 -30.10 11.43 15.23
C LEU A 694 -29.40 12.48 14.39
N VAL A 695 -29.16 12.10 13.14
CA VAL A 695 -28.53 12.96 12.14
C VAL A 695 -29.58 13.96 11.65
N SER A 696 -29.48 15.21 12.13
CA SER A 696 -30.47 16.28 11.92
C SER A 696 -30.11 17.30 10.82
N THR A 697 -28.85 17.69 10.80
CA THR A 697 -28.20 18.37 9.67
C THR A 697 -26.95 17.57 9.44
N ALA A 698 -26.78 17.01 8.25
CA ALA A 698 -26.43 15.62 8.21
C ALA A 698 -24.93 15.35 8.35
N SER A 699 -24.37 15.72 9.51
CA SER A 699 -22.99 15.74 9.94
C SER A 699 -22.66 14.41 10.61
N VAL A 700 -22.17 13.44 9.83
CA VAL A 700 -21.83 12.09 10.30
C VAL A 700 -20.32 11.90 10.25
N TRP A 701 -19.73 11.54 11.39
CA TRP A 701 -18.35 11.08 11.44
C TRP A 701 -18.27 9.65 10.91
N LYS A 702 -17.57 9.43 9.80
CA LYS A 702 -17.31 8.11 9.20
C LYS A 702 -15.92 8.05 8.59
N CYS A 703 -15.26 6.87 8.62
CA CYS A 703 -14.14 6.62 7.70
C CYS A 703 -14.70 6.74 6.28
N THR A 704 -14.23 7.71 5.48
CA THR A 704 -14.61 7.84 4.07
C THR A 704 -14.18 6.63 3.23
N LEU A 705 -13.28 5.82 3.79
CA LEU A 705 -12.66 4.65 3.17
C LEU A 705 -13.08 3.30 3.77
N CYS A 706 -13.98 3.20 4.74
CA CYS A 706 -14.55 1.89 5.09
C CYS A 706 -15.84 1.95 5.91
N GLY A 707 -16.36 3.15 6.21
CA GLY A 707 -17.55 3.32 7.04
C GLY A 707 -17.43 2.83 8.50
N SER A 708 -16.28 2.28 8.91
CA SER A 708 -16.02 1.77 10.26
C SER A 708 -15.95 2.85 11.32
N PHE A 709 -15.99 2.38 12.57
CA PHE A 709 -15.86 3.15 13.79
C PHE A 709 -14.46 3.81 13.93
N ALA A 710 -14.43 4.99 14.53
CA ALA A 710 -13.22 5.78 14.77
C ALA A 710 -12.46 5.32 16.02
N ASN A 711 -11.15 5.60 16.09
CA ASN A 711 -10.40 5.41 17.33
C ASN A 711 -10.67 6.56 18.30
N VAL A 712 -11.43 6.26 19.35
CA VAL A 712 -11.78 7.22 20.41
C VAL A 712 -10.74 7.26 21.55
N GLU A 713 -9.66 6.48 21.46
CA GLU A 713 -8.62 6.44 22.50
C GLU A 713 -7.76 7.70 22.51
N THR A 714 -7.49 8.28 21.34
CA THR A 714 -6.58 9.43 21.16
C THR A 714 -7.29 10.77 20.93
N ALA A 715 -8.60 10.76 20.68
CA ALA A 715 -9.36 11.99 20.46
C ALA A 715 -9.82 12.58 21.80
N PRO A 716 -9.73 13.91 22.00
CA PRO A 716 -10.40 14.56 23.11
C PRO A 716 -11.88 14.18 23.06
N THR A 717 -12.35 13.68 24.19
CA THR A 717 -13.73 13.29 24.39
C THR A 717 -14.64 14.48 24.13
N PHE A 718 -15.69 14.23 23.35
CA PHE A 718 -16.68 15.17 22.82
C PHE A 718 -16.35 15.95 21.54
N TYR A 719 -17.43 16.14 20.78
CA TYR A 719 -17.54 16.90 19.53
C TYR A 719 -16.62 18.11 19.51
N SER A 720 -15.50 17.97 18.82
CA SER A 720 -14.65 19.11 18.59
C SER A 720 -13.87 18.95 17.30
N ALA A 721 -14.57 19.24 16.22
CA ALA A 721 -13.99 20.08 15.20
C ALA A 721 -13.81 21.53 15.72
N HIS A 722 -13.33 21.76 16.96
CA HIS A 722 -12.71 23.04 17.26
C HIS A 722 -11.34 23.01 16.59
N SER A 723 -11.14 24.03 15.76
CA SER A 723 -9.87 24.43 15.17
C SER A 723 -8.70 24.16 16.11
N GLY A 724 -7.98 23.05 15.87
CA GLY A 724 -6.78 22.69 16.63
C GLY A 724 -6.71 21.26 17.19
N ALA A 725 -7.78 20.45 17.13
CA ALA A 725 -7.72 19.04 17.55
C ALA A 725 -7.10 18.11 16.48
N ASP A 726 -6.37 17.07 16.92
CA ASP A 726 -5.83 16.04 16.04
C ASP A 726 -6.95 15.39 15.20
N PRO A 727 -6.70 15.13 13.90
CA PRO A 727 -7.69 14.52 13.03
C PRO A 727 -8.08 13.12 13.52
N LEU A 728 -9.38 12.84 13.58
CA LEU A 728 -9.91 11.52 13.94
C LEU A 728 -9.49 10.50 12.88
N HIS A 729 -8.88 9.40 13.30
CA HIS A 729 -8.53 8.28 12.44
C HIS A 729 -9.42 7.07 12.72
N CYS A 730 -9.71 6.28 11.69
CA CYS A 730 -10.30 4.97 11.87
C CYS A 730 -9.30 4.00 12.50
N THR A 731 -9.75 3.20 13.46
CA THR A 731 -8.94 2.13 14.08
C THR A 731 -8.51 1.05 13.10
N VAL A 732 -9.28 0.86 12.02
CA VAL A 732 -9.15 -0.30 11.13
C VAL A 732 -8.59 0.08 9.76
N CYS A 733 -9.17 1.10 9.11
CA CYS A 733 -8.71 1.56 7.80
C CYS A 733 -7.52 2.54 7.92
N GLY A 734 -7.25 3.10 9.11
CA GLY A 734 -6.28 4.17 9.38
C GLY A 734 -6.62 5.55 8.80
N SER A 735 -7.70 5.66 8.03
CA SER A 735 -8.03 6.89 7.28
C SER A 735 -8.67 7.94 8.15
N TYR A 736 -8.65 9.21 7.69
CA TYR A 736 -9.38 10.26 8.39
C TYR A 736 -10.88 9.95 8.39
N CYS A 737 -11.46 10.01 9.57
CA CYS A 737 -12.89 10.15 9.72
C CYS A 737 -13.22 11.59 9.39
N HIS A 738 -14.17 11.81 8.49
CA HIS A 738 -14.65 13.14 8.16
C HIS A 738 -16.02 13.35 8.77
N LEU A 739 -16.27 14.58 9.23
CA LEU A 739 -17.61 15.06 9.47
C LEU A 739 -18.25 15.34 8.12
N LEU A 740 -18.96 14.35 7.58
CA LEU A 740 -19.72 14.53 6.33
C LEU A 740 -20.99 15.26 6.69
N ALA A 741 -21.21 16.49 6.25
CA ALA A 741 -22.47 17.23 6.40
C ALA A 741 -23.29 17.13 5.08
N TYR A 742 -24.43 16.45 5.09
CA TYR A 742 -25.37 16.39 3.95
C TYR A 742 -26.46 17.46 4.00
#